data_AF-A0A4Y9ZYY3-F1
#
_entry.id   AF-A0A4Y9ZYY3-F1
#
_cell.length_a   1.000
_cell.length_b   1.000
_cell.length_c   1.000
_cell.angle_alpha   90.00
_cell.angle_beta   90.00
_cell.angle_gamma   90.00
#
_symmetry.space_group_name_H-M   'P 1'
#
loop_
_entity.id
_entity.type
_entity.pdbx_description
1 polymer ?
#
loop_
_entity_poly.entity_id
_entity_poly.type
_entity_poly.pdbx_seq_one_letter_code
_entity_poly.pdbx_strand_id
1 'polypeptide(L)'
;MTTNSACTILHNGPNGQVAHLPLQEVNIEALIIDVSARIVLSHVFTNPGESATGRAKYVFPMPARAAVCGFEMETSDGRLVIGVAKEKTIAEEEYKAAVEQGTFAGLVEWSTDDVFTMSVGSIPAKATVTTTLTCVMDLMDNDHPDEVRLQLPMAIGAMRYGTPPPNTLGASSATRNTCLSIGARIQTAGELKSVSSPSHGGLMKVQPYRTHHNTDSLHRTTTQLESPDFLMTDFVLVIRAEELDAPRCFAEKLDGKDAGTVALQLSVVPKFSLPPAPPQEYLFLVDRSGSMNGDRIETAKQTLTLLLRLLPGNGSRVNIFSFGSRCDALWETSQVYGQSVLESATRHIEGMSADYGGTEMGAALQNVFTKRNQHMRTVLFVLTDGESYDIANVTSAVSLAVSRSAADAPLRVFTLGIGATASHAMCEGIARAGNGGAPHLSRMDFGTLYSGMRFVAFAIAETAQIPNEVSIHGTLADNGEEVSLKVPVKMVRFKPLHPNEVTGQGRGMIHTLAARGLIRDLQDNFTADQTRKRADIVKLGTEYSLASMFTSFVGIDEGRAASRGEKRGREAKRQDQEPNKTNQDKAYGWDGYLQTALDGISNAFTGIPPVGSSPRLVKVPTPASPIQNDVIRLVRLQSFDGSFAPSSELGAILGPSVLQEPSGLKQEDDQDGRLWATALALAFFEKKLEKNADLVEGLREKVKEYVEQRGISRGVWKGVVERARGLCV
;
A
#
# COMPACT_ATOMS: atom_id res chain seq x y z
N MET A 1 -22.16 23.58 15.40
CA MET A 1 -21.63 23.22 16.74
C MET A 1 -22.44 22.04 17.24
N THR A 2 -21.95 20.84 16.98
CA THR A 2 -22.50 19.57 17.49
C THR A 2 -21.29 18.75 17.93
N THR A 3 -21.40 18.22 19.12
CA THR A 3 -20.33 17.72 19.99
C THR A 3 -19.59 16.52 19.43
N ASN A 4 -18.26 16.56 19.51
CA ASN A 4 -17.34 15.42 19.37
C ASN A 4 -17.93 14.16 20.03
N SER A 5 -18.29 13.16 19.24
CA SER A 5 -18.61 11.83 19.74
C SER A 5 -17.34 11.21 20.31
N ALA A 6 -17.15 11.37 21.62
CA ALA A 6 -16.07 10.75 22.36
C ALA A 6 -16.24 9.22 22.38
N CYS A 7 -15.12 8.55 22.10
CA CYS A 7 -14.87 7.11 22.12
C CYS A 7 -15.40 6.41 23.38
N THR A 8 -15.95 5.19 23.24
CA THR A 8 -16.39 4.37 24.39
C THR A 8 -16.02 2.88 24.27
N ILE A 9 -15.33 2.34 25.29
CA ILE A 9 -15.23 0.91 25.64
C ILE A 9 -16.19 0.68 26.80
N LEU A 10 -16.88 -0.46 26.86
CA LEU A 10 -17.75 -0.85 27.98
C LEU A 10 -16.96 -1.59 29.06
N HIS A 11 -16.99 -1.08 30.29
CA HIS A 11 -16.55 -1.78 31.50
C HIS A 11 -17.68 -1.72 32.52
N ASN A 12 -18.01 -2.83 33.17
CA ASN A 12 -18.78 -2.79 34.40
C ASN A 12 -17.77 -2.76 35.53
N GLY A 13 -17.49 -1.57 36.09
CA GLY A 13 -16.79 -1.49 37.37
C GLY A 13 -17.59 -2.18 38.47
N PRO A 14 -17.02 -2.34 39.68
CA PRO A 14 -17.75 -2.85 40.84
C PRO A 14 -19.09 -2.13 41.10
N ASN A 15 -19.25 -0.91 40.58
CA ASN A 15 -20.43 -0.05 40.69
C ASN A 15 -21.17 0.18 39.34
N GLY A 16 -20.85 -0.57 38.27
CA GLY A 16 -21.45 -0.40 36.94
C GLY A 16 -20.97 0.81 36.13
N GLN A 17 -19.89 1.49 36.54
CA GLN A 17 -19.30 2.59 35.77
C GLN A 17 -18.27 2.11 34.73
N VAL A 18 -18.35 2.71 33.55
CA VAL A 18 -17.47 2.50 32.40
C VAL A 18 -16.14 3.21 32.61
N ALA A 19 -15.05 2.45 32.71
CA ALA A 19 -13.68 2.94 32.82
C ALA A 19 -12.93 2.75 31.49
N HIS A 20 -12.13 3.74 31.09
CA HIS A 20 -11.38 3.75 29.83
C HIS A 20 -9.88 3.54 30.12
N LEU A 21 -9.24 2.63 29.39
CA LEU A 21 -7.79 2.51 29.37
C LEU A 21 -7.25 3.23 28.13
N PRO A 22 -6.66 4.43 28.27
CA PRO A 22 -6.11 5.15 27.13
C PRO A 22 -4.86 4.43 26.61
N LEU A 23 -4.69 4.44 25.29
CA LEU A 23 -3.45 4.05 24.63
C LEU A 23 -2.40 5.14 24.90
N GLN A 24 -1.31 4.77 25.57
CA GLN A 24 -0.27 5.71 25.99
C GLN A 24 0.80 5.88 24.91
N GLU A 25 1.29 4.75 24.38
CA GLU A 25 2.41 4.75 23.44
C GLU A 25 2.17 3.76 22.30
N VAL A 26 2.62 4.15 21.11
CA VAL A 26 2.72 3.32 19.92
C VAL A 26 4.17 3.36 19.46
N ASN A 27 4.80 2.19 19.36
CA ASN A 27 6.14 2.05 18.80
C ASN A 27 6.08 1.14 17.57
N ILE A 28 6.65 1.60 16.46
CA ILE A 28 6.67 0.87 15.20
C ILE A 28 8.11 0.70 14.76
N GLU A 29 8.58 -0.53 14.64
CA GLU A 29 9.89 -0.86 14.08
C GLU A 29 9.71 -1.62 12.76
N ALA A 30 10.20 -1.07 11.66
CA ALA A 30 10.18 -1.71 10.35
C ALA A 30 11.57 -2.21 9.94
N LEU A 31 11.68 -3.47 9.52
CA LEU A 31 12.81 -3.99 8.76
C LEU A 31 12.41 -4.07 7.29
N ILE A 32 13.05 -3.26 6.46
CA ILE A 32 12.81 -3.20 5.02
C ILE A 32 14.01 -3.82 4.31
N ILE A 33 13.75 -4.86 3.52
CA ILE A 33 14.75 -5.51 2.67
C ILE A 33 14.24 -5.50 1.24
N ASP A 34 14.90 -4.70 0.40
CA ASP A 34 14.46 -4.42 -0.97
C ASP A 34 12.97 -4.04 -1.03
N VAL A 35 12.13 -4.97 -1.48
CA VAL A 35 10.71 -4.78 -1.79
C VAL A 35 9.79 -5.45 -0.78
N SER A 36 10.30 -5.83 0.39
CA SER A 36 9.53 -6.48 1.45
C SER A 36 9.82 -5.83 2.80
N ALA A 37 8.79 -5.74 3.65
CA ALA A 37 8.89 -5.17 4.98
C ALA A 37 8.34 -6.09 6.07
N ARG A 38 9.07 -6.23 7.16
CA ARG A 38 8.58 -6.76 8.43
C ARG A 38 8.38 -5.61 9.39
N ILE A 39 7.23 -5.55 10.06
CA ILE A 39 6.84 -4.44 10.92
C ILE A 39 6.45 -5.03 12.28
N VAL A 40 7.04 -4.49 13.35
CA VAL A 40 6.69 -4.80 14.73
C VAL A 40 5.98 -3.58 15.31
N LEU A 41 4.72 -3.76 15.72
CA LEU A 41 3.89 -2.71 16.31
C LEU A 41 3.66 -3.01 17.78
N SER A 42 4.14 -2.15 18.67
CA SER A 42 3.93 -2.24 20.11
C SER A 42 2.95 -1.17 20.58
N HIS A 43 1.97 -1.58 21.38
CA HIS A 43 0.98 -0.69 21.99
C HIS A 43 1.06 -0.81 23.50
N VAL A 44 1.12 0.31 24.21
CA VAL A 44 1.25 0.35 25.66
C VAL A 44 -0.02 0.87 26.31
N PHE A 45 -0.57 0.08 27.24
CA PHE A 45 -1.74 0.41 28.03
C PHE A 45 -1.41 0.30 29.52
N THR A 46 -1.94 1.18 30.35
CA THR A 46 -1.79 1.09 31.81
C THR A 46 -3.14 1.03 32.47
N ASN A 47 -3.34 0.06 33.37
CA ASN A 47 -4.50 0.03 34.28
C ASN A 47 -4.22 0.86 35.54
N PRO A 48 -4.81 2.05 35.70
CA PRO A 48 -4.60 2.88 36.89
C PRO A 48 -5.44 2.43 38.09
N GLY A 49 -6.38 1.49 37.91
CA GLY A 49 -7.30 1.04 38.96
C GLY A 49 -6.66 0.16 40.04
N GLU A 50 -7.37 0.00 41.14
CA GLU A 50 -7.01 -0.89 42.26
C GLU A 50 -7.49 -2.34 42.07
N SER A 51 -8.20 -2.62 40.97
CA SER A 51 -8.70 -3.95 40.61
C SER A 51 -8.29 -4.31 39.19
N ALA A 52 -8.31 -5.60 38.86
CA ALA A 52 -8.18 -6.03 37.47
C ALA A 52 -9.32 -5.43 36.63
N THR A 53 -9.02 -5.09 35.37
CA THR A 53 -10.05 -4.60 34.45
C THR A 53 -10.86 -5.75 33.87
N GLY A 54 -12.04 -5.44 33.34
CA GLY A 54 -12.70 -6.30 32.35
C GLY A 54 -11.95 -6.34 31.02
N ARG A 55 -12.70 -6.34 29.91
CA ARG A 55 -12.16 -6.34 28.54
C ARG A 55 -11.83 -4.92 28.05
N ALA A 56 -10.58 -4.69 27.68
CA ALA A 56 -10.16 -3.57 26.86
C ALA A 56 -10.15 -3.97 25.38
N LYS A 57 -10.59 -3.08 24.49
CA LYS A 57 -10.70 -3.36 23.06
C LYS A 57 -10.18 -2.19 22.23
N TYR A 58 -9.20 -2.47 21.41
CA TYR A 58 -8.48 -1.51 20.59
C TYR A 58 -8.63 -1.85 19.12
N VAL A 59 -8.86 -0.86 18.28
CA VAL A 59 -8.92 -1.01 16.83
C VAL A 59 -7.81 -0.19 16.19
N PHE A 60 -7.14 -0.78 15.21
CA PHE A 60 -6.03 -0.14 14.52
C PHE A 60 -6.08 -0.45 13.02
N PRO A 61 -5.65 0.51 12.19
CA PRO A 61 -5.54 0.28 10.77
C PRO A 61 -4.27 -0.52 10.45
N MET A 62 -4.30 -1.26 9.36
CA MET A 62 -3.14 -1.94 8.78
C MET A 62 -3.11 -1.71 7.27
N PRO A 63 -1.94 -1.68 6.62
CA PRO A 63 -1.89 -1.71 5.17
C PRO A 63 -2.63 -2.95 4.66
N ALA A 64 -3.47 -2.82 3.62
CA ALA A 64 -4.31 -3.93 3.12
C ALA A 64 -3.51 -5.18 2.68
N ARG A 65 -2.23 -4.95 2.34
CA ARG A 65 -1.27 -5.98 1.93
C ARG A 65 -0.50 -6.61 3.08
N ALA A 66 -0.65 -6.09 4.29
CA ALA A 66 0.02 -6.64 5.45
C ALA A 66 -0.64 -7.93 5.94
N ALA A 67 0.20 -8.81 6.47
CA ALA A 67 -0.18 -10.07 7.06
C ALA A 67 0.21 -10.05 8.55
N VAL A 68 -0.78 -10.01 9.45
CA VAL A 68 -0.52 -10.13 10.89
C VAL A 68 -0.17 -11.58 11.18
N CYS A 69 1.06 -11.80 11.65
CA CYS A 69 1.67 -13.11 11.78
C CYS A 69 2.28 -13.43 13.16
N GLY A 70 2.15 -12.51 14.11
CA GLY A 70 2.54 -12.74 15.49
C GLY A 70 1.78 -11.80 16.42
N PHE A 71 1.50 -12.31 17.62
CA PHE A 71 0.86 -11.55 18.69
C PHE A 71 1.45 -11.98 20.03
N GLU A 72 1.86 -11.00 20.82
CA GLU A 72 2.41 -11.19 22.16
C GLU A 72 1.85 -10.12 23.09
N MET A 73 1.79 -10.44 24.38
CA MET A 73 1.50 -9.46 25.41
C MET A 73 2.44 -9.68 26.59
N GLU A 74 3.02 -8.59 27.08
CA GLU A 74 3.87 -8.60 28.25
C GLU A 74 3.32 -7.64 29.30
N THR A 75 3.17 -8.12 30.53
CA THR A 75 2.83 -7.27 31.67
C THR A 75 4.11 -6.72 32.32
N SER A 76 4.02 -5.58 32.99
CA SER A 76 5.14 -4.92 33.68
C SER A 76 5.84 -5.76 34.77
N ASP A 77 5.24 -6.88 35.18
CA ASP A 77 5.84 -7.85 36.10
C ASP A 77 6.64 -8.96 35.39
N GLY A 78 6.79 -8.87 34.06
CA GLY A 78 7.58 -9.76 33.21
C GLY A 78 6.85 -11.04 32.78
N ARG A 79 5.53 -11.15 32.96
CA ARG A 79 4.77 -12.27 32.36
C ARG A 79 4.56 -12.01 30.86
N LEU A 80 5.05 -12.94 30.06
CA LEU A 80 4.88 -12.97 28.61
C LEU A 80 3.81 -14.00 28.24
N VAL A 81 2.81 -13.56 27.48
CA VAL A 81 1.76 -14.37 26.89
C VAL A 81 1.92 -14.34 25.37
N ILE A 82 2.04 -15.51 24.76
CA ILE A 82 2.22 -15.66 23.31
C ILE A 82 0.89 -16.09 22.71
N GLY A 83 0.42 -15.35 21.70
CA GLY A 83 -0.76 -15.67 20.94
C GLY A 83 -0.53 -16.82 19.96
N VAL A 84 -1.51 -17.72 19.86
CA VAL A 84 -1.52 -18.81 18.88
C VAL A 84 -2.65 -18.59 17.90
N ALA A 85 -2.35 -18.70 16.60
CA ALA A 85 -3.37 -18.63 15.55
C ALA A 85 -4.25 -19.89 15.61
N LYS A 86 -5.55 -19.71 15.83
CA LYS A 86 -6.56 -20.76 15.85
C LYS A 86 -7.71 -20.40 14.92
N GLU A 87 -8.59 -21.37 14.64
CA GLU A 87 -9.88 -21.05 14.01
C GLU A 87 -10.60 -19.99 14.87
N LYS A 88 -11.17 -18.99 14.19
CA LYS A 88 -11.72 -17.79 14.82
C LYS A 88 -12.71 -18.09 15.96
N THR A 89 -13.63 -19.02 15.75
CA THR A 89 -14.63 -19.39 16.77
C THR A 89 -13.98 -20.01 18.00
N ILE A 90 -13.00 -20.89 17.82
CA ILE A 90 -12.24 -21.52 18.92
C ILE A 90 -11.47 -20.46 19.71
N ALA A 91 -10.76 -19.57 19.01
CA ALA A 91 -10.02 -18.47 19.64
C ALA A 91 -10.92 -17.55 20.47
N GLU A 92 -12.11 -17.20 19.95
CA GLU A 92 -13.09 -16.38 20.65
C GLU A 92 -13.65 -17.06 21.90
N GLU A 93 -13.97 -18.35 21.82
CA GLU A 93 -14.49 -19.14 22.95
C GLU A 93 -13.45 -19.26 24.07
N GLU A 94 -12.21 -19.61 23.74
CA GLU A 94 -11.11 -19.71 24.69
C GLU A 94 -10.82 -18.36 25.38
N TYR A 95 -10.80 -17.27 24.61
CA TYR A 95 -10.62 -15.93 25.16
C TYR A 95 -11.74 -15.55 26.13
N LYS A 96 -13.01 -15.77 25.76
CA LYS A 96 -14.17 -15.47 26.63
C LYS A 96 -14.08 -16.27 27.94
N ALA A 97 -13.79 -17.57 27.86
CA ALA A 97 -13.64 -18.43 29.03
C ALA A 97 -12.50 -17.95 29.94
N ALA A 98 -11.36 -17.54 29.39
CA ALA A 98 -10.24 -17.02 30.17
C ALA A 98 -10.60 -15.72 30.91
N VAL A 99 -11.27 -14.79 30.23
CA VAL A 99 -11.71 -13.52 30.84
C VAL A 99 -12.76 -13.73 31.93
N GLU A 100 -13.72 -14.63 31.72
CA GLU A 100 -14.72 -15.02 32.73
C GLU A 100 -14.08 -15.62 33.99
N GLN A 101 -12.97 -16.33 33.82
CA GLN A 101 -12.16 -16.88 34.92
C GLN A 101 -11.21 -15.86 35.54
N GLY A 102 -11.19 -14.61 35.06
CA GLY A 102 -10.28 -13.57 35.53
C GLY A 102 -8.82 -13.78 35.11
N THR A 103 -8.58 -14.64 34.12
CA THR A 103 -7.24 -14.95 33.61
C THR A 103 -6.83 -13.93 32.55
N PHE A 104 -5.60 -13.42 32.66
CA PHE A 104 -5.05 -12.46 31.70
C PHE A 104 -5.00 -13.10 30.30
N ALA A 105 -5.67 -12.48 29.34
CA ALA A 105 -5.83 -13.05 28.00
C ALA A 105 -5.92 -11.97 26.93
N GLY A 106 -5.60 -12.36 25.70
CA GLY A 106 -5.59 -11.49 24.54
C GLY A 106 -6.15 -12.18 23.32
N LEU A 107 -6.79 -11.40 22.46
CA LEU A 107 -7.40 -11.85 21.21
C LEU A 107 -7.12 -10.82 20.12
N VAL A 108 -6.60 -11.25 18.97
CA VAL A 108 -6.45 -10.40 17.77
C VAL A 108 -7.29 -10.98 16.65
N GLU A 109 -8.13 -10.14 16.09
CA GLU A 109 -9.11 -10.50 15.06
C GLU A 109 -8.97 -9.62 13.83
N TRP A 110 -9.12 -10.26 12.68
CA TRP A 110 -9.36 -9.59 11.41
C TRP A 110 -10.78 -9.01 11.36
N SER A 111 -10.92 -7.75 10.96
CA SER A 111 -12.22 -7.10 10.72
C SER A 111 -12.44 -6.85 9.23
N THR A 112 -11.48 -6.19 8.58
CA THR A 112 -11.37 -6.00 7.12
C THR A 112 -9.90 -6.14 6.73
N ASP A 113 -9.56 -6.17 5.43
CA ASP A 113 -8.16 -6.28 4.99
C ASP A 113 -7.26 -5.16 5.53
N ASP A 114 -7.83 -4.01 5.88
CA ASP A 114 -7.12 -2.84 6.39
C ASP A 114 -7.47 -2.46 7.85
N VAL A 115 -8.26 -3.28 8.56
CA VAL A 115 -8.65 -3.02 9.96
C VAL A 115 -8.58 -4.29 10.79
N PHE A 116 -7.89 -4.21 11.93
CA PHE A 116 -7.81 -5.26 12.92
C PHE A 116 -8.31 -4.77 14.27
N THR A 117 -8.82 -5.71 15.06
CA THR A 117 -9.26 -5.48 16.43
C THR A 117 -8.44 -6.34 17.37
N MET A 118 -7.93 -5.74 18.44
CA MET A 118 -7.29 -6.43 19.55
C MET A 118 -8.12 -6.26 20.81
N SER A 119 -8.38 -7.36 21.52
CA SER A 119 -9.01 -7.36 22.83
C SER A 119 -8.01 -7.88 23.86
N VAL A 120 -7.84 -7.15 24.97
CA VAL A 120 -7.03 -7.58 26.12
C VAL A 120 -7.93 -7.62 27.34
N GLY A 121 -8.02 -8.76 27.99
CA GLY A 121 -8.89 -9.00 29.13
C GLY A 121 -8.12 -9.19 30.42
N SER A 122 -8.77 -8.85 31.53
CA SER A 122 -8.26 -9.13 32.89
C SER A 122 -6.88 -8.51 33.14
N ILE A 123 -6.67 -7.27 32.68
CA ILE A 123 -5.42 -6.53 32.93
C ILE A 123 -5.30 -6.29 34.43
N PRO A 124 -4.23 -6.75 35.10
CA PRO A 124 -4.08 -6.64 36.55
C PRO A 124 -4.11 -5.18 37.04
N ALA A 125 -4.49 -4.99 38.31
CA ALA A 125 -4.46 -3.69 38.97
C ALA A 125 -3.05 -3.09 38.90
N LYS A 126 -2.96 -1.78 38.61
CA LYS A 126 -1.69 -1.03 38.52
C LYS A 126 -0.66 -1.58 37.51
N ALA A 127 -1.04 -2.51 36.64
CA ALA A 127 -0.14 -3.09 35.67
C ALA A 127 -0.11 -2.27 34.38
N THR A 128 1.07 -2.20 33.78
CA THR A 128 1.25 -1.80 32.38
C THR A 128 1.29 -3.06 31.52
N VAL A 129 0.63 -3.04 30.38
CA VAL A 129 0.65 -4.10 29.38
C VAL A 129 1.18 -3.53 28.07
N THR A 130 2.19 -4.19 27.53
CA THR A 130 2.69 -3.95 26.18
C THR A 130 2.22 -5.10 25.30
N THR A 131 1.41 -4.79 24.29
CA THR A 131 1.02 -5.76 23.27
C THR A 131 1.89 -5.57 22.04
N THR A 132 2.44 -6.63 21.48
CA THR A 132 3.32 -6.60 20.32
C THR A 132 2.71 -7.41 19.18
N LEU A 133 2.60 -6.80 18.00
CA LEU A 133 2.12 -7.42 16.77
C LEU A 133 3.26 -7.50 15.77
N THR A 134 3.44 -8.65 15.15
CA THR A 134 4.39 -8.82 14.05
C THR A 134 3.64 -8.95 12.74
N CYS A 135 4.02 -8.14 11.77
CA CYS A 135 3.37 -8.03 10.47
C CYS A 135 4.41 -8.14 9.34
N VAL A 136 4.04 -8.75 8.22
CA VAL A 136 4.87 -8.76 7.01
C VAL A 136 4.07 -8.22 5.82
N MET A 137 4.72 -7.51 4.90
CA MET A 137 4.09 -7.03 3.68
C MET A 137 5.11 -6.93 2.53
N ASP A 138 4.61 -6.95 1.30
CA ASP A 138 5.34 -6.52 0.12
C ASP A 138 5.15 -5.01 -0.12
N LEU A 139 6.20 -4.35 -0.60
CA LEU A 139 6.22 -2.92 -0.91
C LEU A 139 5.95 -2.70 -2.40
N MET A 140 5.16 -1.67 -2.69
CA MET A 140 4.81 -1.27 -4.05
C MET A 140 5.73 -0.17 -4.57
N ASP A 141 5.74 -0.02 -5.89
CA ASP A 141 6.39 1.11 -6.55
C ASP A 141 5.80 2.44 -6.07
N ASN A 142 6.63 3.48 -6.07
CA ASN A 142 6.17 4.86 -6.00
C ASN A 142 6.04 5.44 -7.43
N ASP A 143 6.24 6.75 -7.60
CA ASP A 143 6.18 7.45 -8.89
C ASP A 143 7.23 6.95 -9.89
N HIS A 144 8.32 6.33 -9.41
CA HIS A 144 9.34 5.70 -10.22
C HIS A 144 9.47 4.21 -9.91
N PRO A 145 9.80 3.38 -10.91
CA PRO A 145 9.93 1.93 -10.72
C PRO A 145 11.13 1.55 -9.82
N ASP A 146 12.13 2.43 -9.73
CA ASP A 146 13.28 2.32 -8.81
C ASP A 146 13.00 2.86 -7.39
N GLU A 147 11.74 3.15 -7.07
CA GLU A 147 11.31 3.62 -5.76
C GLU A 147 10.29 2.67 -5.17
N VAL A 148 10.43 2.35 -3.88
CA VAL A 148 9.42 1.62 -3.12
C VAL A 148 8.85 2.46 -2.00
N ARG A 149 7.58 2.22 -1.69
CA ARG A 149 6.81 2.96 -0.69
C ARG A 149 6.35 2.06 0.45
N LEU A 150 6.73 2.42 1.68
CA LEU A 150 6.06 1.95 2.89
C LEU A 150 5.04 3.02 3.32
N GLN A 151 3.76 2.67 3.30
CA GLN A 151 2.69 3.50 3.84
C GLN A 151 2.12 2.80 5.08
N LEU A 152 2.18 3.48 6.22
CA LEU A 152 1.56 3.04 7.46
C LEU A 152 0.32 3.91 7.71
N PRO A 153 -0.89 3.32 7.68
CA PRO A 153 -2.09 4.07 7.98
C PRO A 153 -2.09 4.46 9.45
N MET A 154 -2.44 5.72 9.74
CA MET A 154 -2.50 6.24 11.13
C MET A 154 -3.94 6.36 11.62
N ALA A 155 -4.91 6.41 10.71
CA ALA A 155 -6.31 6.46 11.06
C ALA A 155 -7.11 5.43 10.27
N ILE A 156 -8.22 4.99 10.88
CA ILE A 156 -9.31 4.34 10.14
C ILE A 156 -10.20 5.48 9.67
N GLY A 157 -10.54 5.52 8.38
CA GLY A 157 -11.39 6.57 7.80
C GLY A 157 -12.60 6.89 8.70
N ALA A 158 -12.74 8.17 9.05
CA ALA A 158 -13.42 8.61 10.26
C ALA A 158 -14.89 8.16 10.37
N MET A 159 -15.57 7.81 9.28
CA MET A 159 -16.91 7.20 9.28
C MET A 159 -17.15 6.43 7.97
N ARG A 160 -16.71 5.18 7.85
CA ARG A 160 -17.18 4.34 6.73
C ARG A 160 -18.70 4.17 6.83
N TYR A 161 -19.43 4.39 5.72
CA TYR A 161 -20.86 4.15 5.60
C TYR A 161 -21.19 2.64 5.62
N GLY A 162 -22.38 2.31 6.11
CA GLY A 162 -22.85 0.94 6.28
C GLY A 162 -22.72 0.44 7.72
N THR A 163 -23.00 -0.86 7.94
CA THR A 163 -22.90 -1.46 9.26
C THR A 163 -21.43 -1.80 9.55
N PRO A 164 -20.82 -1.23 10.60
CA PRO A 164 -19.47 -1.59 10.98
C PRO A 164 -19.39 -3.07 11.35
N PRO A 165 -18.26 -3.76 11.10
CA PRO A 165 -18.08 -5.14 11.51
C PRO A 165 -18.43 -5.34 13.00
N PRO A 166 -19.15 -6.40 13.40
CA PRO A 166 -19.55 -6.59 14.79
C PRO A 166 -18.38 -6.58 15.77
N ASN A 167 -17.20 -7.03 15.32
CA ASN A 167 -15.98 -7.05 16.12
C ASN A 167 -15.28 -5.69 16.23
N THR A 168 -15.72 -4.61 15.59
CA THR A 168 -15.20 -3.25 15.86
C THR A 168 -16.07 -2.46 16.84
N LEU A 169 -17.29 -2.94 17.14
CA LEU A 169 -18.19 -2.29 18.10
C LEU A 169 -17.55 -2.17 19.49
N GLY A 170 -17.56 -0.95 20.03
CA GLY A 170 -16.99 -0.61 21.34
C GLY A 170 -15.46 -0.61 21.39
N ALA A 171 -14.76 -0.64 20.25
CA ALA A 171 -13.32 -0.47 20.19
C ALA A 171 -12.94 1.03 20.16
N SER A 172 -11.76 1.37 20.68
CA SER A 172 -11.18 2.72 20.60
C SER A 172 -9.93 2.75 19.72
N SER A 173 -9.63 3.92 19.15
CA SER A 173 -8.43 4.19 18.33
C SER A 173 -7.43 5.08 19.08
N ALA A 174 -6.25 5.28 18.50
CA ALA A 174 -5.24 6.20 19.04
C ALA A 174 -5.79 7.64 19.12
N THR A 175 -5.31 8.40 20.11
CA THR A 175 -5.71 9.80 20.31
C THR A 175 -4.52 10.71 20.05
N ARG A 176 -4.75 12.03 19.90
CA ARG A 176 -3.65 12.98 19.71
C ARG A 176 -2.61 12.90 20.84
N ASN A 177 -3.01 12.56 22.07
CA ASN A 177 -2.11 12.52 23.23
C ASN A 177 -1.34 11.18 23.35
N THR A 178 -1.43 10.30 22.37
CA THR A 178 -0.68 9.05 22.33
C THR A 178 0.72 9.32 21.76
N CYS A 179 1.76 8.98 22.52
CA CYS A 179 3.14 9.10 22.04
C CYS A 179 3.38 8.12 20.89
N LEU A 180 4.15 8.54 19.89
CA LEU A 180 4.48 7.74 18.72
C LEU A 180 5.99 7.71 18.47
N SER A 181 6.51 6.52 18.25
CA SER A 181 7.85 6.29 17.73
C SER A 181 7.78 5.41 16.49
N ILE A 182 8.47 5.79 15.42
CA ILE A 182 8.60 5.01 14.19
C ILE A 182 10.08 4.91 13.83
N GLY A 183 10.63 3.70 13.95
CA GLY A 183 11.95 3.32 13.45
C GLY A 183 11.84 2.49 12.18
N ALA A 184 12.76 2.70 11.23
CA ALA A 184 12.90 1.79 10.08
C ALA A 184 14.37 1.50 9.80
N ARG A 185 14.71 0.21 9.65
CA ARG A 185 16.01 -0.30 9.21
C ARG A 185 15.88 -0.73 7.77
N ILE A 186 16.66 -0.12 6.89
CA ILE A 186 16.54 -0.29 5.44
C ILE A 186 17.81 -0.96 4.94
N GLN A 187 17.63 -2.02 4.15
CA GLN A 187 18.70 -2.69 3.43
C GLN A 187 18.27 -2.93 1.97
N THR A 188 19.12 -2.55 1.03
CA THR A 188 18.89 -2.78 -0.40
C THR A 188 20.04 -3.54 -1.04
N ALA A 189 19.77 -4.28 -2.11
CA ALA A 189 20.80 -4.93 -2.92
C ALA A 189 21.60 -3.91 -3.75
N GLY A 190 20.93 -2.94 -4.35
CA GLY A 190 21.55 -1.80 -5.04
C GLY A 190 21.96 -0.69 -4.08
N GLU A 191 22.70 0.29 -4.58
CA GLU A 191 23.07 1.48 -3.82
C GLU A 191 21.84 2.34 -3.48
N LEU A 192 21.71 2.74 -2.22
CA LEU A 192 20.68 3.68 -1.77
C LEU A 192 20.94 5.07 -2.36
N LYS A 193 19.96 5.60 -3.08
CA LYS A 193 20.01 6.96 -3.64
C LYS A 193 19.32 7.98 -2.75
N SER A 194 18.19 7.61 -2.15
CA SER A 194 17.50 8.50 -1.21
C SER A 194 16.51 7.74 -0.33
N VAL A 195 16.36 8.22 0.91
CA VAL A 195 15.28 7.82 1.82
C VAL A 195 14.63 9.08 2.34
N SER A 196 13.31 9.22 2.15
CA SER A 196 12.59 10.43 2.54
C SER A 196 11.14 10.14 2.92
N SER A 197 10.52 11.05 3.65
CA SER A 197 9.09 10.98 3.96
C SER A 197 8.39 12.20 3.35
N PRO A 198 7.53 12.02 2.32
CA PRO A 198 6.73 13.11 1.77
C PRO A 198 5.75 13.71 2.78
N SER A 199 5.24 12.89 3.71
CA SER A 199 4.28 13.33 4.72
C SER A 199 4.94 13.93 5.97
N HIS A 200 6.08 13.39 6.43
CA HIS A 200 6.68 13.76 7.72
C HIS A 200 8.20 13.98 7.65
N GLY A 201 8.74 14.37 6.50
CA GLY A 201 10.19 14.53 6.28
C GLY A 201 10.86 15.52 7.24
N GLY A 202 10.15 16.55 7.71
CA GLY A 202 10.68 17.50 8.70
C GLY A 202 10.81 16.95 10.12
N LEU A 203 10.15 15.83 10.43
CA LEU A 203 10.18 15.17 11.75
C LEU A 203 11.07 13.92 11.76
N MET A 204 11.33 13.35 10.59
CA MET A 204 12.11 12.13 10.45
C MET A 204 13.61 12.41 10.33
N LYS A 205 14.43 11.70 11.10
CA LYS A 205 15.89 11.72 11.00
C LYS A 205 16.35 10.48 10.23
N VAL A 206 17.23 10.68 9.26
CA VAL A 206 17.92 9.58 8.56
C VAL A 206 19.34 9.46 9.10
N GLN A 207 19.72 8.27 9.52
CA GLN A 207 21.03 7.96 10.08
C GLN A 207 21.72 6.90 9.21
N PRO A 208 22.88 7.21 8.61
CA PRO A 208 23.66 6.23 7.86
C PRO A 208 24.07 5.04 8.72
N TYR A 209 24.07 3.85 8.14
CA TYR A 209 24.58 2.67 8.82
C TYR A 209 26.11 2.64 8.74
N ARG A 210 26.79 2.57 9.89
CA ARG A 210 28.26 2.46 9.94
C ARG A 210 28.71 1.01 9.75
N THR A 211 29.60 0.79 8.79
CA THR A 211 30.22 -0.52 8.55
C THR A 211 31.24 -0.86 9.64
N HIS A 212 31.75 -2.09 9.65
CA HIS A 212 32.87 -2.50 10.54
C HIS A 212 34.14 -1.66 10.31
N HIS A 213 34.28 -1.03 9.14
CA HIS A 213 35.38 -0.11 8.84
C HIS A 213 35.07 1.35 9.19
N ASN A 214 33.98 1.60 9.94
CA ASN A 214 33.50 2.92 10.34
C ASN A 214 33.17 3.87 9.16
N THR A 215 32.93 3.31 7.98
CA THR A 215 32.46 4.05 6.79
C THR A 215 30.94 3.98 6.70
N ASP A 216 30.34 4.93 5.99
CA ASP A 216 28.91 4.88 5.69
C ASP A 216 28.62 3.76 4.69
N SER A 217 27.60 2.96 5.00
CA SER A 217 27.12 1.92 4.11
C SER A 217 26.35 2.54 2.95
N LEU A 218 26.67 2.12 1.73
CA LEU A 218 25.94 2.47 0.52
C LEU A 218 24.60 1.72 0.39
N HIS A 219 24.40 0.66 1.19
CA HIS A 219 23.28 -0.27 1.05
C HIS A 219 22.37 -0.33 2.27
N ARG A 220 22.72 0.39 3.35
CA ARG A 220 22.01 0.33 4.63
C ARG A 220 21.85 1.70 5.26
N THR A 221 20.68 1.97 5.81
CA THR A 221 20.42 3.17 6.60
C THR A 221 19.30 2.91 7.60
N THR A 222 19.21 3.75 8.62
CA THR A 222 18.12 3.75 9.59
C THR A 222 17.37 5.08 9.54
N THR A 223 16.07 5.06 9.80
CA THR A 223 15.27 6.27 10.01
C THR A 223 14.60 6.23 11.37
N GLN A 224 14.47 7.37 12.03
CA GLN A 224 13.74 7.51 13.28
C GLN A 224 12.82 8.73 13.23
N LEU A 225 11.58 8.55 13.67
CA LEU A 225 10.62 9.61 13.98
C LEU A 225 10.12 9.39 15.41
N GLU A 226 10.20 10.42 16.24
CA GLU A 226 9.65 10.44 17.60
C GLU A 226 8.71 11.64 17.70
N SER A 227 7.52 11.41 18.24
CA SER A 227 6.50 12.43 18.39
C SER A 227 5.76 12.25 19.72
N PRO A 228 5.59 13.31 20.53
CA PRO A 228 4.79 13.25 21.74
C PRO A 228 3.29 13.14 21.43
N ASP A 229 2.89 13.49 20.20
CA ASP A 229 1.53 13.39 19.71
C ASP A 229 1.41 12.33 18.61
N PHE A 230 0.22 11.74 18.47
CA PHE A 230 -0.07 10.81 17.40
C PHE A 230 -0.27 11.53 16.05
N LEU A 231 0.08 10.87 14.94
CA LEU A 231 -0.02 11.46 13.61
C LEU A 231 -1.47 11.54 13.14
N MET A 232 -1.82 12.67 12.52
CA MET A 232 -3.17 12.90 11.96
C MET A 232 -3.32 12.36 10.54
N THR A 233 -2.21 12.04 9.88
CA THR A 233 -2.13 11.56 8.50
C THR A 233 -1.19 10.38 8.43
N ASP A 234 -1.35 9.56 7.39
CA ASP A 234 -0.52 8.39 7.16
C ASP A 234 0.98 8.72 7.09
N PHE A 235 1.78 7.85 7.72
CA PHE A 235 3.21 7.91 7.58
C PHE A 235 3.62 7.25 6.26
N VAL A 236 4.34 7.99 5.44
CA VAL A 236 4.82 7.51 4.13
C VAL A 236 6.33 7.61 4.12
N LEU A 237 7.00 6.49 3.85
CA LEU A 237 8.44 6.38 3.65
C LEU A 237 8.71 5.94 2.21
N VAL A 238 9.46 6.75 1.47
CA VAL A 238 9.88 6.47 0.09
C VAL A 238 11.36 6.17 0.08
N ILE A 239 11.71 5.05 -0.53
CA ILE A 239 13.07 4.52 -0.61
C ILE A 239 13.42 4.37 -2.08
N ARG A 240 14.49 5.03 -2.52
CA ARG A 240 15.06 4.90 -3.87
C ARG A 240 16.40 4.20 -3.81
N ALA A 241 16.58 3.16 -4.60
CA ALA A 241 17.85 2.46 -4.73
C ALA A 241 18.03 1.93 -6.15
N GLU A 242 19.28 1.68 -6.54
CA GLU A 242 19.59 1.16 -7.87
C GLU A 242 18.94 -0.20 -8.11
N GLU A 243 18.46 -0.37 -9.34
CA GLU A 243 17.90 -1.61 -9.87
C GLU A 243 16.69 -2.14 -9.09
N LEU A 244 16.01 -1.37 -8.23
CA LEU A 244 14.83 -1.87 -7.50
C LEU A 244 13.75 -2.40 -8.47
N ASP A 245 13.70 -1.91 -9.70
CA ASP A 245 12.83 -2.40 -10.76
C ASP A 245 13.31 -3.68 -11.49
N ALA A 246 14.56 -4.09 -11.28
CA ALA A 246 15.14 -5.25 -11.95
C ALA A 246 14.49 -6.58 -11.48
N PRO A 247 14.29 -7.55 -12.40
CA PRO A 247 13.78 -8.87 -12.06
C PRO A 247 14.60 -9.55 -10.97
N ARG A 248 13.94 -10.03 -9.92
CA ARG A 248 14.59 -10.73 -8.80
C ARG A 248 13.68 -11.80 -8.22
N CYS A 249 14.28 -12.90 -7.78
CA CYS A 249 13.57 -13.94 -7.05
C CYS A 249 14.30 -14.26 -5.76
N PHE A 250 13.60 -14.18 -4.63
CA PHE A 250 14.10 -14.59 -3.32
C PHE A 250 13.53 -15.94 -2.93
N ALA A 251 14.39 -16.81 -2.39
CA ALA A 251 14.01 -18.07 -1.80
C ALA A 251 14.28 -18.06 -0.31
N GLU A 252 13.30 -18.51 0.46
CA GLU A 252 13.45 -18.78 1.87
C GLU A 252 13.21 -20.27 2.12
N LYS A 253 13.97 -20.84 3.04
CA LYS A 253 13.82 -22.22 3.49
C LYS A 253 13.64 -22.22 5.01
N LEU A 254 12.67 -22.99 5.50
CA LEU A 254 12.49 -23.18 6.94
C LEU A 254 13.50 -24.21 7.48
N ASP A 255 13.98 -23.98 8.70
CA ASP A 255 14.84 -24.91 9.43
C ASP A 255 13.96 -25.79 10.38
N GLY A 256 14.46 -26.94 10.85
CA GLY A 256 13.79 -27.73 11.90
C GLY A 256 12.72 -28.72 11.43
N LYS A 257 11.59 -28.83 12.16
CA LYS A 257 10.51 -29.80 11.86
C LYS A 257 9.79 -29.53 10.53
N ASP A 258 9.89 -28.31 10.03
CA ASP A 258 9.30 -27.83 8.78
C ASP A 258 10.31 -27.77 7.63
N ALA A 259 11.44 -28.48 7.74
CA ALA A 259 12.57 -28.44 6.79
C ALA A 259 12.31 -29.01 5.37
N GLY A 260 11.04 -29.13 4.97
CA GLY A 260 10.60 -29.71 3.70
C GLY A 260 10.01 -28.72 2.69
N THR A 261 9.90 -27.44 3.03
CA THR A 261 9.32 -26.42 2.15
C THR A 261 10.30 -25.30 1.81
N VAL A 262 10.17 -24.79 0.58
CA VAL A 262 10.83 -23.58 0.10
C VAL A 262 9.75 -22.63 -0.39
N ALA A 263 9.80 -21.39 0.06
CA ALA A 263 8.95 -20.31 -0.45
C ALA A 263 9.76 -19.39 -1.37
N LEU A 264 9.15 -18.99 -2.47
CA LEU A 264 9.72 -18.11 -3.48
C LEU A 264 8.92 -16.81 -3.54
N GLN A 265 9.61 -15.68 -3.63
CA GLN A 265 9.05 -14.37 -3.95
C GLN A 265 9.73 -13.87 -5.23
N LEU A 266 8.97 -13.79 -6.31
CA LEU A 266 9.39 -13.22 -7.59
C LEU A 266 8.88 -11.78 -7.68
N SER A 267 9.75 -10.84 -8.03
CA SER A 267 9.38 -9.45 -8.34
C SER A 267 9.95 -9.05 -9.69
N VAL A 268 9.10 -8.49 -10.55
CA VAL A 268 9.46 -8.04 -11.90
C VAL A 268 8.73 -6.75 -12.22
N VAL A 269 9.43 -5.74 -12.72
CA VAL A 269 8.82 -4.60 -13.40
C VAL A 269 9.00 -4.81 -14.90
N PRO A 270 7.95 -5.18 -15.65
CA PRO A 270 8.09 -5.38 -17.08
C PRO A 270 8.40 -4.05 -17.78
N LYS A 271 9.41 -4.05 -18.66
CA LYS A 271 9.79 -2.88 -19.46
C LYS A 271 9.69 -3.24 -20.93
N PHE A 272 8.51 -3.03 -21.52
CA PHE A 272 8.29 -3.22 -22.96
C PHE A 272 7.62 -2.00 -23.56
N SER A 273 7.94 -1.73 -24.83
CA SER A 273 7.29 -0.69 -25.62
C SER A 273 5.86 -1.14 -25.92
N LEU A 274 4.89 -0.44 -25.33
CA LEU A 274 3.48 -0.73 -25.59
C LEU A 274 3.12 -0.22 -26.99
N PRO A 275 2.44 -1.04 -27.84
CA PRO A 275 1.80 -0.51 -29.03
C PRO A 275 0.69 0.49 -28.61
N PRO A 276 0.30 1.42 -29.51
CA PRO A 276 -0.79 2.35 -29.24
C PRO A 276 -2.04 1.59 -28.77
N ALA A 277 -2.65 2.06 -27.67
CA ALA A 277 -3.84 1.41 -27.14
C ALA A 277 -4.92 1.36 -28.23
N PRO A 278 -5.54 0.20 -28.49
CA PRO A 278 -6.61 0.13 -29.47
C PRO A 278 -7.79 0.99 -29.00
N PRO A 279 -8.68 1.43 -29.92
CA PRO A 279 -9.88 2.16 -29.57
C PRO A 279 -10.65 1.46 -28.45
N GLN A 280 -10.93 2.19 -27.38
CA GLN A 280 -11.59 1.65 -26.20
C GLN A 280 -12.51 2.68 -25.55
N GLU A 281 -13.40 2.18 -24.71
CA GLU A 281 -14.34 2.96 -23.93
C GLU A 281 -13.72 3.29 -22.56
N TYR A 282 -13.70 4.57 -22.20
CA TYR A 282 -13.25 5.08 -20.91
C TYR A 282 -14.44 5.56 -20.11
N LEU A 283 -14.70 4.92 -18.98
CA LEU A 283 -15.79 5.27 -18.08
C LEU A 283 -15.18 5.84 -16.79
N PHE A 284 -15.78 6.90 -16.26
CA PHE A 284 -15.41 7.45 -14.96
C PHE A 284 -16.60 7.34 -14.03
N LEU A 285 -16.43 6.71 -12.87
CA LEU A 285 -17.43 6.66 -11.81
C LEU A 285 -16.94 7.54 -10.66
N VAL A 286 -17.63 8.65 -10.42
CA VAL A 286 -17.19 9.71 -9.52
C VAL A 286 -18.11 9.77 -8.31
N ASP A 287 -17.52 9.59 -7.14
CA ASP A 287 -18.21 9.71 -5.86
C ASP A 287 -18.53 11.18 -5.56
N ARG A 288 -19.81 11.45 -5.31
CA ARG A 288 -20.35 12.76 -4.93
C ARG A 288 -21.14 12.66 -3.62
N SER A 289 -20.90 11.62 -2.83
CA SER A 289 -21.49 11.45 -1.51
C SER A 289 -21.07 12.58 -0.56
N GLY A 290 -21.79 12.72 0.55
CA GLY A 290 -21.53 13.77 1.53
C GLY A 290 -20.12 13.75 2.13
N SER A 291 -19.45 12.60 2.18
CA SER A 291 -18.07 12.48 2.68
C SER A 291 -17.04 13.13 1.75
N MET A 292 -17.36 13.28 0.45
CA MET A 292 -16.52 13.96 -0.53
C MET A 292 -16.54 15.49 -0.39
N ASN A 293 -17.26 16.06 0.59
CA ASN A 293 -17.37 17.51 0.74
C ASN A 293 -16.02 18.20 1.02
N GLY A 294 -15.88 19.47 0.61
CA GLY A 294 -14.66 20.26 0.78
C GLY A 294 -13.54 19.87 -0.20
N ASP A 295 -12.32 19.71 0.30
CA ASP A 295 -11.12 19.51 -0.54
C ASP A 295 -11.14 18.18 -1.32
N ARG A 296 -11.89 17.18 -0.86
CA ARG A 296 -11.99 15.87 -1.52
C ARG A 296 -12.65 15.97 -2.90
N ILE A 297 -13.82 16.62 -3.01
CA ILE A 297 -14.49 16.79 -4.31
C ILE A 297 -13.67 17.66 -5.26
N GLU A 298 -12.98 18.68 -4.75
CA GLU A 298 -12.07 19.50 -5.57
C GLU A 298 -10.88 18.67 -6.09
N THR A 299 -10.31 17.80 -5.24
CA THR A 299 -9.26 16.86 -5.66
C THR A 299 -9.77 15.87 -6.72
N ALA A 300 -11.00 15.35 -6.56
CA ALA A 300 -11.62 14.48 -7.55
C ALA A 300 -11.83 15.19 -8.90
N LYS A 301 -12.29 16.46 -8.88
CA LYS A 301 -12.45 17.30 -10.08
C LYS A 301 -11.13 17.52 -10.80
N GLN A 302 -10.06 17.84 -10.06
CA GLN A 302 -8.72 18.03 -10.61
C GLN A 302 -8.18 16.74 -11.23
N THR A 303 -8.31 15.62 -10.52
CA THR A 303 -7.88 14.29 -10.98
C THR A 303 -8.61 13.87 -12.25
N LEU A 304 -9.94 14.00 -12.27
CA LEU A 304 -10.74 13.66 -13.44
C LEU A 304 -10.42 14.54 -14.65
N THR A 305 -10.18 15.83 -14.42
CA THR A 305 -9.75 16.76 -15.47
C THR A 305 -8.43 16.31 -16.08
N LEU A 306 -7.45 15.92 -15.25
CA LEU A 306 -6.15 15.43 -15.70
C LEU A 306 -6.31 14.14 -16.52
N LEU A 307 -7.06 13.16 -16.01
CA LEU A 307 -7.28 11.89 -16.70
C LEU A 307 -7.91 12.07 -18.07
N LEU A 308 -8.92 12.94 -18.19
CA LEU A 308 -9.54 13.26 -19.48
C LEU A 308 -8.49 13.80 -20.47
N ARG A 309 -7.60 14.69 -20.04
CA ARG A 309 -6.53 15.23 -20.89
C ARG A 309 -5.48 14.19 -21.27
N LEU A 310 -5.35 13.09 -20.53
CA LEU A 310 -4.43 11.99 -20.83
C LEU A 310 -5.04 10.88 -21.69
N LEU A 311 -6.36 10.88 -21.92
CA LEU A 311 -6.99 9.83 -22.72
C LEU A 311 -6.55 9.86 -24.19
N PRO A 312 -6.25 8.70 -24.83
CA PRO A 312 -5.96 8.62 -26.26
C PRO A 312 -7.13 9.16 -27.11
N GLY A 313 -6.82 9.99 -28.12
CA GLY A 313 -7.83 10.62 -28.97
C GLY A 313 -8.38 9.71 -30.09
N ASN A 314 -7.63 8.67 -30.49
CA ASN A 314 -7.93 7.89 -31.69
C ASN A 314 -9.04 6.84 -31.46
N GLY A 315 -10.29 7.22 -31.77
CA GLY A 315 -11.44 6.32 -31.79
C GLY A 315 -12.01 5.93 -30.42
N SER A 316 -11.46 6.51 -29.34
CA SER A 316 -11.91 6.29 -27.97
C SER A 316 -13.33 6.80 -27.74
N ARG A 317 -14.04 6.17 -26.82
CA ARG A 317 -15.34 6.66 -26.32
C ARG A 317 -15.23 7.02 -24.84
N VAL A 318 -16.04 7.97 -24.37
CA VAL A 318 -16.01 8.40 -22.97
C VAL A 318 -17.41 8.58 -22.38
N ASN A 319 -17.55 8.30 -21.09
CA ASN A 319 -18.72 8.68 -20.29
C ASN A 319 -18.33 8.93 -18.83
N ILE A 320 -19.10 9.77 -18.14
CA ILE A 320 -18.89 10.11 -16.73
C ILE A 320 -20.17 9.79 -15.97
N PHE A 321 -20.03 9.05 -14.89
CA PHE A 321 -21.09 8.69 -13.96
C PHE A 321 -20.83 9.38 -12.64
N SER A 322 -21.87 10.00 -12.08
CA SER A 322 -21.88 10.58 -10.74
C SER A 322 -22.66 9.66 -9.81
N PHE A 323 -22.12 9.31 -8.65
CA PHE A 323 -22.83 8.45 -7.70
C PHE A 323 -22.83 8.95 -6.25
N GLY A 324 -23.84 8.49 -5.52
CA GLY A 324 -24.01 8.57 -4.07
C GLY A 324 -25.19 7.68 -3.68
N SER A 325 -26.29 8.22 -3.18
CA SER A 325 -27.57 7.49 -3.02
C SER A 325 -28.29 7.23 -4.35
N ARG A 326 -27.90 7.94 -5.42
CA ARG A 326 -28.36 7.73 -6.79
C ARG A 326 -27.16 7.66 -7.73
N CYS A 327 -27.36 7.19 -8.95
CA CYS A 327 -26.30 7.10 -9.96
C CYS A 327 -26.79 7.69 -11.29
N ASP A 328 -26.18 8.79 -11.72
CA ASP A 328 -26.53 9.53 -12.93
C ASP A 328 -25.38 9.46 -13.93
N ALA A 329 -25.69 9.26 -15.22
CA ALA A 329 -24.71 9.33 -16.30
C ALA A 329 -24.76 10.71 -16.97
N LEU A 330 -23.60 11.27 -17.34
CA LEU A 330 -23.52 12.52 -18.11
C LEU A 330 -24.18 12.36 -19.48
N TRP A 331 -23.96 11.22 -20.12
CA TRP A 331 -24.65 10.84 -21.35
C TRP A 331 -25.32 9.48 -21.18
N GLU A 332 -26.45 9.28 -21.85
CA GLU A 332 -27.14 7.97 -21.84
C GLU A 332 -26.29 6.87 -22.46
N THR A 333 -25.47 7.21 -23.46
CA THR A 333 -24.51 6.32 -24.10
C THR A 333 -23.16 7.01 -24.27
N SER A 334 -22.08 6.23 -24.24
CA SER A 334 -20.71 6.74 -24.35
C SER A 334 -20.47 7.44 -25.68
N GLN A 335 -19.96 8.67 -25.61
CA GLN A 335 -19.74 9.54 -26.76
C GLN A 335 -18.34 9.35 -27.34
N VAL A 336 -18.19 9.56 -28.64
CA VAL A 336 -16.86 9.56 -29.29
C VAL A 336 -16.03 10.71 -28.71
N TYR A 337 -14.85 10.40 -28.20
CA TYR A 337 -14.01 11.38 -27.52
C TYR A 337 -13.47 12.40 -28.53
N GLY A 338 -13.66 13.68 -28.22
CA GLY A 338 -13.37 14.81 -29.11
C GLY A 338 -13.51 16.15 -28.37
N GLN A 339 -13.20 17.26 -29.04
CA GLN A 339 -13.19 18.59 -28.44
C GLN A 339 -14.53 18.99 -27.79
N SER A 340 -15.67 18.78 -28.48
CA SER A 340 -17.00 19.14 -27.95
C SER A 340 -17.41 18.30 -26.73
N VAL A 341 -17.04 17.02 -26.73
CA VAL A 341 -17.27 16.09 -25.61
C VAL A 341 -16.39 16.46 -24.42
N LEU A 342 -15.14 16.83 -24.68
CA LEU A 342 -14.20 17.28 -23.67
C LEU A 342 -14.65 18.58 -23.01
N GLU A 343 -15.11 19.58 -23.78
CA GLU A 343 -15.67 20.83 -23.23
C GLU A 343 -16.93 20.57 -22.39
N SER A 344 -17.81 19.69 -22.86
CA SER A 344 -19.04 19.31 -22.14
C SER A 344 -18.72 18.58 -20.83
N ALA A 345 -17.74 17.66 -20.85
CA ALA A 345 -17.23 16.99 -19.67
C ALA A 345 -16.59 17.98 -18.68
N THR A 346 -15.72 18.88 -19.15
CA THR A 346 -15.08 19.90 -18.29
C THR A 346 -16.12 20.76 -17.59
N ARG A 347 -17.15 21.24 -18.30
CA ARG A 347 -18.25 22.03 -17.72
C ARG A 347 -19.04 21.23 -16.68
N HIS A 348 -19.29 19.95 -16.94
CA HIS A 348 -19.97 19.07 -15.98
C HIS A 348 -19.13 18.89 -14.69
N ILE A 349 -17.82 18.67 -14.84
CA ILE A 349 -16.88 18.49 -13.73
C ILE A 349 -16.80 19.74 -12.86
N GLU A 350 -16.72 20.93 -13.47
CA GLU A 350 -16.69 22.20 -12.75
C GLU A 350 -17.91 22.40 -11.86
N GLY A 351 -19.08 21.95 -12.31
CA GLY A 351 -20.35 21.99 -11.57
C GLY A 351 -20.55 20.87 -10.54
N MET A 352 -19.60 19.93 -10.39
CA MET A 352 -19.73 18.86 -9.39
C MET A 352 -19.64 19.40 -7.96
N SER A 353 -20.47 18.86 -7.09
CA SER A 353 -20.49 19.10 -5.63
C SER A 353 -20.85 17.79 -4.90
N ALA A 354 -20.60 17.73 -3.59
CA ALA A 354 -20.89 16.57 -2.74
C ALA A 354 -22.37 16.53 -2.31
N ASP A 355 -23.28 16.43 -3.27
CA ASP A 355 -24.74 16.56 -3.11
C ASP A 355 -25.54 15.31 -3.48
N TYR A 356 -24.88 14.14 -3.59
CA TYR A 356 -25.52 12.89 -3.99
C TYR A 356 -26.00 12.02 -2.81
N GLY A 357 -25.82 12.46 -1.57
CA GLY A 357 -26.30 11.76 -0.37
C GLY A 357 -25.30 10.73 0.17
N GLY A 358 -25.76 9.50 0.42
CA GLY A 358 -24.93 8.37 0.90
C GLY A 358 -24.02 7.79 -0.20
N THR A 359 -23.50 6.57 0.03
CA THR A 359 -22.44 5.97 -0.81
C THR A 359 -22.86 4.57 -1.30
N GLU A 360 -23.78 4.48 -2.26
CA GLU A 360 -24.33 3.23 -2.80
C GLU A 360 -23.51 2.68 -3.97
N MET A 361 -22.24 2.36 -3.69
CA MET A 361 -21.25 1.98 -4.72
C MET A 361 -21.63 0.71 -5.51
N GLY A 362 -22.19 -0.30 -4.85
CA GLY A 362 -22.59 -1.56 -5.50
C GLY A 362 -23.65 -1.34 -6.59
N ALA A 363 -24.69 -0.55 -6.29
CA ALA A 363 -25.73 -0.21 -7.24
C ALA A 363 -25.21 0.66 -8.39
N ALA A 364 -24.32 1.61 -8.08
CA ALA A 364 -23.69 2.47 -9.07
C ALA A 364 -22.84 1.66 -10.08
N LEU A 365 -22.02 0.73 -9.60
CA LEU A 365 -21.22 -0.16 -10.46
C LEU A 365 -22.10 -1.03 -11.36
N GLN A 366 -23.20 -1.60 -10.84
CA GLN A 366 -24.14 -2.36 -11.67
C GLN A 366 -24.77 -1.51 -12.78
N ASN A 367 -25.12 -0.25 -12.49
CA ASN A 367 -25.64 0.68 -13.49
C ASN A 367 -24.59 0.94 -14.60
N VAL A 368 -23.35 1.21 -14.21
CA VAL A 368 -22.23 1.40 -15.15
C VAL A 368 -22.03 0.16 -16.03
N PHE A 369 -21.97 -1.04 -15.43
CA PHE A 369 -21.77 -2.29 -16.16
C PHE A 369 -22.92 -2.63 -17.12
N THR A 370 -24.13 -2.16 -16.82
CA THR A 370 -25.30 -2.31 -17.70
C THR A 370 -25.23 -1.34 -18.88
N LYS A 371 -24.79 -0.09 -18.64
CA LYS A 371 -24.73 0.96 -19.66
C LYS A 371 -23.46 0.96 -20.52
N ARG A 372 -22.42 0.20 -20.14
CA ARG A 372 -21.18 0.10 -20.93
C ARG A 372 -21.42 -0.53 -22.31
N ASN A 373 -20.52 -0.25 -23.24
CA ASN A 373 -20.49 -0.93 -24.53
C ASN A 373 -19.93 -2.35 -24.39
N GLN A 374 -20.78 -3.37 -24.53
CA GLN A 374 -20.38 -4.78 -24.39
C GLN A 374 -19.52 -5.31 -25.55
N HIS A 375 -19.37 -4.54 -26.63
CA HIS A 375 -18.60 -4.91 -27.83
C HIS A 375 -17.30 -4.11 -27.97
N MET A 376 -16.91 -3.37 -26.93
CA MET A 376 -15.70 -2.57 -26.91
C MET A 376 -14.92 -2.87 -25.63
N ARG A 377 -13.59 -2.82 -25.72
CA ARG A 377 -12.73 -2.82 -24.54
C ARG A 377 -13.15 -1.66 -23.63
N THR A 378 -13.36 -1.91 -22.35
CA THR A 378 -13.80 -0.89 -21.39
C THR A 378 -12.77 -0.73 -20.29
N VAL A 379 -12.37 0.51 -20.01
CA VAL A 379 -11.60 0.90 -18.82
C VAL A 379 -12.48 1.80 -17.96
N LEU A 380 -12.77 1.36 -16.74
CA LEU A 380 -13.52 2.09 -15.74
C LEU A 380 -12.56 2.63 -14.68
N PHE A 381 -12.57 3.94 -14.43
CA PHE A 381 -11.91 4.57 -13.29
C PHE A 381 -12.93 4.92 -12.22
N VAL A 382 -12.78 4.41 -11.00
CA VAL A 382 -13.61 4.73 -9.85
C VAL A 382 -12.87 5.73 -8.97
N LEU A 383 -13.43 6.93 -8.77
CA LEU A 383 -12.89 7.97 -7.92
C LEU A 383 -13.78 8.06 -6.67
N THR A 384 -13.24 7.70 -5.51
CA THR A 384 -14.01 7.60 -4.25
C THR A 384 -13.08 7.77 -3.06
N ASP A 385 -13.60 8.24 -1.92
CA ASP A 385 -12.89 8.17 -0.64
C ASP A 385 -13.06 6.79 0.05
N GLY A 386 -13.80 5.86 -0.57
CA GLY A 386 -13.90 4.48 -0.14
C GLY A 386 -14.56 4.31 1.24
N GLU A 387 -15.31 5.29 1.71
CA GLU A 387 -15.99 5.24 3.01
C GLU A 387 -17.23 4.31 2.97
N SER A 388 -17.06 3.03 2.63
CA SER A 388 -18.12 2.01 2.72
C SER A 388 -17.57 0.68 3.27
N TYR A 389 -18.37 0.02 4.12
CA TYR A 389 -18.05 -1.31 4.67
C TYR A 389 -18.41 -2.48 3.72
N ASP A 390 -19.17 -2.23 2.65
CA ASP A 390 -19.65 -3.30 1.76
C ASP A 390 -18.64 -3.71 0.67
N ILE A 391 -17.43 -4.08 1.11
CA ILE A 391 -16.33 -4.46 0.21
C ILE A 391 -16.65 -5.76 -0.54
N ALA A 392 -17.26 -6.73 0.14
CA ALA A 392 -17.51 -8.06 -0.41
C ALA A 392 -18.50 -8.05 -1.58
N ASN A 393 -19.62 -7.33 -1.46
CA ASN A 393 -20.59 -7.27 -2.57
C ASN A 393 -20.04 -6.47 -3.74
N VAL A 394 -19.35 -5.35 -3.46
CA VAL A 394 -18.74 -4.49 -4.49
C VAL A 394 -17.70 -5.28 -5.30
N THR A 395 -16.75 -5.94 -4.63
CA THR A 395 -15.71 -6.75 -5.30
C THR A 395 -16.30 -7.94 -6.06
N SER A 396 -17.32 -8.60 -5.51
CA SER A 396 -18.04 -9.68 -6.18
C SER A 396 -18.74 -9.21 -7.46
N ALA A 397 -19.39 -8.04 -7.42
CA ALA A 397 -20.06 -7.46 -8.58
C ALA A 397 -19.07 -7.11 -9.71
N VAL A 398 -17.90 -6.56 -9.35
CA VAL A 398 -16.82 -6.25 -10.29
C VAL A 398 -16.26 -7.53 -10.91
N SER A 399 -15.91 -8.52 -10.09
CA SER A 399 -15.38 -9.82 -10.57
C SER A 399 -16.37 -10.54 -11.49
N LEU A 400 -17.66 -10.48 -11.17
CA LEU A 400 -18.72 -11.03 -12.03
C LEU A 400 -18.84 -10.29 -13.36
N ALA A 401 -18.71 -8.97 -13.37
CA ALA A 401 -18.74 -8.18 -14.61
C ALA A 401 -17.52 -8.44 -15.50
N VAL A 402 -16.34 -8.55 -14.90
CA VAL A 402 -15.10 -8.87 -15.61
C VAL A 402 -15.16 -10.27 -16.20
N SER A 403 -15.54 -11.29 -15.43
CA SER A 403 -15.62 -12.68 -15.89
C SER A 403 -16.67 -12.92 -16.99
N ARG A 404 -17.73 -12.11 -17.06
CA ARG A 404 -18.74 -12.16 -18.12
C ARG A 404 -18.35 -11.39 -19.38
N SER A 405 -17.26 -10.64 -19.35
CA SER A 405 -16.82 -9.85 -20.52
C SER A 405 -16.27 -10.78 -21.61
N ALA A 406 -16.58 -10.46 -22.87
CA ALA A 406 -16.04 -11.19 -24.01
C ALA A 406 -14.52 -10.99 -24.11
N ALA A 407 -13.81 -11.99 -24.63
CA ALA A 407 -12.34 -11.96 -24.74
C ALA A 407 -11.81 -10.80 -25.62
N ASP A 408 -12.61 -10.38 -26.61
CA ASP A 408 -12.34 -9.26 -27.51
C ASP A 408 -12.85 -7.90 -26.98
N ALA A 409 -13.70 -7.90 -25.95
CA ALA A 409 -14.23 -6.72 -25.25
C ALA A 409 -14.04 -6.79 -23.72
N PRO A 410 -12.81 -6.96 -23.22
CA PRO A 410 -12.52 -7.05 -21.79
C PRO A 410 -12.89 -5.77 -21.04
N LEU A 411 -13.36 -5.94 -19.81
CA LEU A 411 -13.56 -4.88 -18.83
C LEU A 411 -12.37 -4.81 -17.87
N ARG A 412 -11.85 -3.61 -17.64
CA ARG A 412 -10.85 -3.31 -16.62
C ARG A 412 -11.39 -2.23 -15.68
N VAL A 413 -11.17 -2.39 -14.39
CA VAL A 413 -11.59 -1.42 -13.37
C VAL A 413 -10.38 -0.99 -12.54
N PHE A 414 -10.11 0.31 -12.54
CA PHE A 414 -9.09 0.99 -11.75
C PHE A 414 -9.78 1.83 -10.69
N THR A 415 -9.12 2.01 -9.55
CA THR A 415 -9.62 2.87 -8.47
C THR A 415 -8.61 3.92 -8.07
N LEU A 416 -9.12 5.11 -7.77
CA LEU A 416 -8.36 6.24 -7.26
C LEU A 416 -8.98 6.65 -5.93
N GLY A 417 -8.28 6.34 -4.85
CA GLY A 417 -8.65 6.76 -3.49
C GLY A 417 -8.47 8.27 -3.34
N ILE A 418 -9.55 8.99 -3.03
CA ILE A 418 -9.53 10.44 -2.85
C ILE A 418 -9.45 10.79 -1.36
N GLY A 419 -8.39 11.52 -1.00
CA GLY A 419 -8.15 11.97 0.38
C GLY A 419 -7.25 11.05 1.20
N ALA A 420 -6.71 11.60 2.29
CA ALA A 420 -5.69 10.94 3.11
C ALA A 420 -6.19 9.74 3.93
N THR A 421 -7.51 9.51 3.97
CA THR A 421 -8.14 8.46 4.78
C THR A 421 -8.93 7.46 3.94
N ALA A 422 -8.65 7.40 2.63
CA ALA A 422 -9.39 6.54 1.74
C ALA A 422 -9.21 5.05 2.10
N SER A 423 -10.29 4.27 2.00
CA SER A 423 -10.22 2.83 2.32
C SER A 423 -9.34 2.08 1.32
N HIS A 424 -8.15 1.69 1.77
CA HIS A 424 -7.22 0.87 0.99
C HIS A 424 -7.82 -0.48 0.65
N ALA A 425 -8.53 -1.12 1.58
CA ALA A 425 -9.17 -2.41 1.31
C ALA A 425 -10.23 -2.31 0.20
N MET A 426 -11.01 -1.23 0.16
CA MET A 426 -12.01 -1.03 -0.90
C MET A 426 -11.34 -0.76 -2.25
N CYS A 427 -10.41 0.20 -2.30
CA CYS A 427 -9.75 0.59 -3.55
C CYS A 427 -8.95 -0.57 -4.14
N GLU A 428 -8.04 -1.17 -3.36
CA GLU A 428 -7.24 -2.32 -3.81
C GLU A 428 -8.11 -3.54 -4.11
N GLY A 429 -9.20 -3.74 -3.36
CA GLY A 429 -10.19 -4.78 -3.63
C GLY A 429 -10.84 -4.65 -5.00
N ILE A 430 -11.37 -3.47 -5.34
CA ILE A 430 -12.00 -3.21 -6.64
C ILE A 430 -10.98 -3.32 -7.77
N ALA A 431 -9.80 -2.70 -7.62
CA ALA A 431 -8.78 -2.71 -8.66
C ALA A 431 -8.32 -4.13 -9.00
N ARG A 432 -8.19 -4.99 -7.99
CA ARG A 432 -7.86 -6.40 -8.14
C ARG A 432 -8.98 -7.21 -8.78
N ALA A 433 -10.23 -7.09 -8.30
CA ALA A 433 -11.39 -7.72 -8.93
C ALA A 433 -11.60 -7.25 -10.38
N GLY A 434 -11.13 -6.04 -10.68
CA GLY A 434 -11.21 -5.34 -11.96
C GLY A 434 -10.05 -5.60 -12.92
N ASN A 435 -9.05 -6.41 -12.60
CA ASN A 435 -7.80 -6.53 -13.40
C ASN A 435 -7.07 -5.19 -13.67
N GLY A 436 -7.23 -4.19 -12.80
CA GLY A 436 -6.64 -2.84 -12.90
C GLY A 436 -5.63 -2.49 -11.80
N GLY A 437 -5.29 -3.40 -10.89
CA GLY A 437 -4.23 -3.21 -9.89
C GLY A 437 -2.94 -3.96 -10.24
N ALA A 438 -1.84 -3.67 -9.51
CA ALA A 438 -0.64 -4.50 -9.52
C ALA A 438 -1.02 -5.94 -9.11
N PRO A 439 -0.84 -6.95 -9.97
CA PRO A 439 -1.23 -8.31 -9.62
C PRO A 439 -0.31 -8.80 -8.49
N HIS A 440 -0.92 -9.30 -7.42
CA HIS A 440 -0.23 -10.15 -6.45
C HIS A 440 -0.97 -11.46 -6.40
N LEU A 441 -0.28 -12.50 -6.87
CA LEU A 441 -0.85 -13.80 -7.17
C LEU A 441 0.03 -14.88 -6.55
N SER A 442 -0.63 -15.89 -6.01
CA SER A 442 0.03 -17.03 -5.37
C SER A 442 0.00 -18.30 -6.23
N ARG A 443 -0.29 -18.15 -7.54
CA ARG A 443 -0.45 -19.24 -8.50
C ARG A 443 0.58 -19.20 -9.63
N MET A 444 0.89 -20.38 -10.18
CA MET A 444 1.81 -20.57 -11.30
C MET A 444 1.28 -20.05 -12.66
N ASP A 445 -0.05 -19.84 -12.78
CA ASP A 445 -0.68 -19.21 -13.94
C ASP A 445 -1.17 -17.80 -13.54
N PHE A 446 -0.73 -16.77 -14.28
CA PHE A 446 -1.08 -15.37 -14.03
C PHE A 446 -1.63 -14.69 -15.28
N GLY A 447 -2.45 -13.65 -15.06
CA GLY A 447 -3.10 -12.87 -16.11
C GLY A 447 -2.15 -11.89 -16.81
N THR A 448 -2.72 -10.86 -17.44
CA THR A 448 -1.96 -9.85 -18.19
C THR A 448 -1.02 -9.05 -17.28
N LEU A 449 0.26 -8.98 -17.66
CA LEU A 449 1.26 -8.09 -17.06
C LEU A 449 1.28 -6.75 -17.80
N TYR A 450 1.51 -5.67 -17.07
CA TYR A 450 1.56 -4.32 -17.63
C TYR A 450 2.97 -3.73 -17.51
N SER A 451 3.41 -3.03 -18.57
CA SER A 451 4.69 -2.33 -18.57
C SER A 451 4.71 -1.25 -17.49
N GLY A 452 5.84 -1.11 -16.79
CA GLY A 452 6.05 -0.12 -15.73
C GLY A 452 5.40 -0.44 -14.38
N MET A 453 4.58 -1.49 -14.27
CA MET A 453 3.97 -1.90 -13.00
C MET A 453 4.71 -3.09 -12.39
N ARG A 454 5.17 -2.97 -11.13
CA ARG A 454 5.71 -4.12 -10.41
C ARG A 454 4.66 -5.23 -10.25
N PHE A 455 5.06 -6.39 -10.72
CA PHE A 455 4.41 -7.66 -10.48
C PHE A 455 5.14 -8.39 -9.36
N VAL A 456 4.38 -8.96 -8.42
CA VAL A 456 4.92 -9.81 -7.35
C VAL A 456 4.16 -11.14 -7.33
N ALA A 457 4.90 -12.24 -7.43
CA ALA A 457 4.35 -13.58 -7.34
C ALA A 457 5.00 -14.38 -6.21
N PHE A 458 4.20 -15.23 -5.59
CA PHE A 458 4.66 -16.12 -4.53
C PHE A 458 4.39 -17.58 -4.86
N ALA A 459 5.27 -18.47 -4.41
CA ALA A 459 5.06 -19.90 -4.47
C ALA A 459 5.56 -20.56 -3.19
N ILE A 460 4.88 -21.62 -2.76
CA ILE A 460 5.35 -22.55 -1.72
C ILE A 460 5.49 -23.91 -2.38
N ALA A 461 6.68 -24.49 -2.32
CA ALA A 461 6.98 -25.79 -2.89
C ALA A 461 7.45 -26.76 -1.80
N GLU A 462 6.91 -27.97 -1.82
CA GLU A 462 7.37 -29.09 -0.99
C GLU A 462 8.67 -29.67 -1.56
N THR A 463 9.77 -28.93 -1.37
CA THR A 463 11.10 -29.32 -1.80
C THR A 463 12.14 -28.87 -0.79
N ALA A 464 13.18 -29.69 -0.61
CA ALA A 464 14.35 -29.31 0.17
C ALA A 464 15.37 -28.52 -0.66
N GLN A 465 15.29 -28.57 -1.99
CA GLN A 465 16.21 -27.94 -2.92
C GLN A 465 15.65 -26.60 -3.41
N ILE A 466 16.46 -25.57 -3.27
CA ILE A 466 16.16 -24.25 -3.82
C ILE A 466 16.50 -24.28 -5.32
N PRO A 467 15.58 -23.93 -6.21
CA PRO A 467 15.88 -23.82 -7.64
C PRO A 467 16.91 -22.71 -7.86
N ASN A 468 17.80 -22.86 -8.85
CA ASN A 468 18.78 -21.82 -9.19
C ASN A 468 18.15 -20.67 -9.99
N GLU A 469 17.06 -20.95 -10.72
CA GLU A 469 16.40 -20.05 -11.65
C GLU A 469 14.89 -20.31 -11.65
N VAL A 470 14.11 -19.26 -11.84
CA VAL A 470 12.68 -19.32 -12.18
C VAL A 470 12.48 -18.69 -13.55
N SER A 471 11.66 -19.30 -14.40
CA SER A 471 11.28 -18.76 -15.69
C SER A 471 9.81 -18.35 -15.72
N ILE A 472 9.55 -17.17 -16.25
CA ILE A 472 8.23 -16.65 -16.58
C ILE A 472 8.05 -16.87 -18.08
N HIS A 473 6.90 -17.41 -18.48
CA HIS A 473 6.52 -17.58 -19.87
C HIS A 473 5.22 -16.82 -20.12
N GLY A 474 5.09 -16.18 -21.27
CA GLY A 474 3.88 -15.48 -21.66
C GLY A 474 3.84 -15.24 -23.16
N THR A 475 2.69 -14.76 -23.64
CA THR A 475 2.48 -14.40 -25.04
C THR A 475 2.14 -12.92 -25.14
N LEU A 476 2.81 -12.19 -26.04
CA LEU A 476 2.46 -10.81 -26.34
C LEU A 476 1.05 -10.75 -26.97
N ALA A 477 0.23 -9.82 -26.49
CA ALA A 477 -1.19 -9.76 -26.84
C ALA A 477 -1.47 -9.27 -28.28
N ASP A 478 -0.48 -8.63 -28.91
CA ASP A 478 -0.57 -8.00 -30.22
C ASP A 478 -0.20 -8.94 -31.37
N ASN A 479 0.86 -9.73 -31.21
CA ASN A 479 1.39 -10.62 -32.25
C ASN A 479 1.37 -12.11 -31.87
N GLY A 480 1.03 -12.45 -30.61
CA GLY A 480 1.04 -13.83 -30.11
C GLY A 480 2.43 -14.41 -29.89
N GLU A 481 3.49 -13.60 -29.95
CA GLU A 481 4.87 -14.04 -29.76
C GLU A 481 5.10 -14.52 -28.32
N GLU A 482 5.73 -15.68 -28.19
CA GLU A 482 6.11 -16.23 -26.89
C GLU A 482 7.35 -15.52 -26.35
N VAL A 483 7.23 -14.99 -25.14
CA VAL A 483 8.31 -14.34 -24.40
C VAL A 483 8.61 -15.17 -23.16
N SER A 484 9.91 -15.35 -22.87
CA SER A 484 10.36 -15.95 -21.64
C SER A 484 11.36 -15.05 -20.91
N LEU A 485 11.15 -14.86 -19.61
CA LEU A 485 12.05 -14.13 -18.73
C LEU A 485 12.61 -15.10 -17.68
N LYS A 486 13.93 -15.22 -17.64
CA LYS A 486 14.66 -16.03 -16.67
C LYS A 486 15.17 -15.16 -15.54
N VAL A 487 14.92 -15.58 -14.31
CA VAL A 487 15.26 -14.82 -13.10
C VAL A 487 16.05 -15.72 -12.14
N PRO A 488 17.30 -15.36 -11.80
CA PRO A 488 18.08 -16.12 -10.83
C PRO A 488 17.47 -16.03 -9.44
N VAL A 489 17.55 -17.12 -8.69
CA VAL A 489 16.99 -17.24 -7.35
C VAL A 489 18.08 -17.02 -6.31
N LYS A 490 17.81 -16.13 -5.34
CA LYS A 490 18.72 -15.81 -4.24
C LYS A 490 18.15 -16.30 -2.93
N MET A 491 18.92 -17.10 -2.19
CA MET A 491 18.53 -17.51 -0.84
C MET A 491 18.63 -16.32 0.13
N VAL A 492 17.61 -16.14 0.96
CA VAL A 492 17.58 -15.14 2.03
C VAL A 492 17.27 -15.80 3.38
N ARG A 493 17.83 -15.23 4.44
CA ARG A 493 17.51 -15.57 5.83
C ARG A 493 17.23 -14.27 6.59
N PHE A 494 15.99 -14.09 7.03
CA PHE A 494 15.59 -12.91 7.80
C PHE A 494 15.84 -13.16 9.28
N LYS A 495 16.61 -12.29 9.92
CA LYS A 495 16.75 -12.31 11.38
C LYS A 495 15.55 -11.63 12.03
N PRO A 496 15.12 -12.07 13.22
CA PRO A 496 14.19 -11.33 14.05
C PRO A 496 14.71 -9.90 14.34
N LEU A 497 13.78 -8.93 14.38
CA LEU A 497 14.02 -7.55 14.78
C LEU A 497 14.33 -7.44 16.28
N HIS A 498 13.75 -8.32 17.11
CA HIS A 498 13.98 -8.37 18.55
C HIS A 498 14.34 -9.79 19.04
N PRO A 499 15.20 -9.95 20.07
CA PRO A 499 15.55 -11.25 20.64
C PRO A 499 14.35 -12.04 21.19
N ASN A 500 13.34 -11.30 21.66
CA ASN A 500 12.10 -11.84 22.20
C ASN A 500 10.97 -11.88 21.17
N GLU A 501 11.20 -11.47 19.91
CA GLU A 501 10.21 -11.65 18.84
C GLU A 501 10.00 -13.15 18.68
N VAL A 502 8.92 -13.64 19.25
CA VAL A 502 8.42 -14.98 19.03
C VAL A 502 7.72 -14.91 17.67
N THR A 503 8.53 -14.83 16.60
CA THR A 503 8.07 -14.99 15.23
C THR A 503 7.16 -16.20 15.23
N GLY A 504 5.85 -16.00 15.07
CA GLY A 504 4.81 -17.00 15.34
C GLY A 504 5.27 -18.38 14.87
N GLN A 505 5.75 -19.19 15.81
CA GLN A 505 6.35 -20.50 15.58
C GLN A 505 7.27 -20.64 14.34
N GLY A 506 8.32 -19.81 14.23
CA GLY A 506 9.48 -20.08 13.37
C GLY A 506 9.25 -19.95 11.87
N ARG A 507 8.23 -19.20 11.44
CA ARG A 507 7.89 -19.10 10.02
C ARG A 507 8.55 -17.92 9.36
N GLY A 508 9.22 -18.22 8.27
CA GLY A 508 9.96 -17.28 7.47
C GLY A 508 9.07 -16.23 6.80
N MET A 509 9.64 -15.06 6.53
CA MET A 509 8.93 -13.91 6.00
C MET A 509 8.26 -14.19 4.64
N ILE A 510 8.97 -14.88 3.74
CA ILE A 510 8.47 -15.18 2.40
C ILE A 510 7.39 -16.25 2.45
N HIS A 511 7.54 -17.25 3.33
CA HIS A 511 6.49 -18.25 3.57
C HIS A 511 5.19 -17.60 4.03
N THR A 512 5.28 -16.67 4.99
CA THR A 512 4.13 -15.95 5.52
C THR A 512 3.46 -15.08 4.45
N LEU A 513 4.24 -14.37 3.63
CA LEU A 513 3.71 -13.60 2.50
C LEU A 513 3.04 -14.49 1.45
N ALA A 514 3.66 -15.63 1.10
CA ALA A 514 3.12 -16.59 0.16
C ALA A 514 1.79 -17.19 0.65
N ALA A 515 1.74 -17.58 1.92
CA ALA A 515 0.52 -18.09 2.55
C ALA A 515 -0.57 -17.02 2.65
N ARG A 516 -0.23 -15.76 2.93
CA ARG A 516 -1.19 -14.64 2.88
C ARG A 516 -1.75 -14.45 1.47
N GLY A 517 -0.90 -14.52 0.45
CA GLY A 517 -1.32 -14.49 -0.95
C GLY A 517 -2.35 -15.59 -1.26
N LEU A 518 -2.06 -16.84 -0.87
CA LEU A 518 -2.98 -17.98 -1.04
C LEU A 518 -4.31 -17.78 -0.30
N ILE A 519 -4.27 -17.37 0.97
CA ILE A 519 -5.46 -17.07 1.77
C ILE A 519 -6.29 -15.98 1.09
N ARG A 520 -5.64 -14.94 0.58
CA ARG A 520 -6.32 -13.82 -0.06
C ARG A 520 -7.00 -14.23 -1.37
N ASP A 521 -6.35 -15.03 -2.20
CA ASP A 521 -6.93 -15.58 -3.44
C ASP A 521 -8.16 -16.46 -3.15
N LEU A 522 -8.16 -17.16 -2.01
CA LEU A 522 -9.31 -17.94 -1.53
C LEU A 522 -10.44 -17.03 -1.01
N GLN A 523 -10.11 -15.94 -0.30
CA GLN A 523 -11.07 -14.97 0.24
C GLN A 523 -11.81 -14.20 -0.85
N ASP A 524 -11.14 -13.73 -1.89
CA ASP A 524 -11.75 -12.91 -2.95
C ASP A 524 -12.87 -13.62 -3.72
N ASN A 525 -12.79 -14.94 -3.78
CA ASN A 525 -13.74 -15.77 -4.49
C ASN A 525 -14.67 -16.53 -3.54
N PHE A 526 -14.70 -16.16 -2.26
CA PHE A 526 -15.44 -16.90 -1.23
C PHE A 526 -16.94 -16.61 -1.31
N THR A 527 -17.74 -17.67 -1.34
CA THR A 527 -19.19 -17.60 -1.08
C THR A 527 -19.54 -18.46 0.13
N ALA A 528 -20.61 -18.13 0.86
CA ALA A 528 -20.96 -18.76 2.14
C ALA A 528 -21.07 -20.29 2.09
N ASP A 529 -21.41 -20.87 0.93
CA ASP A 529 -21.57 -22.31 0.73
C ASP A 529 -20.24 -23.07 0.46
N GLN A 530 -19.09 -22.38 0.44
CA GLN A 530 -17.80 -22.98 0.07
C GLN A 530 -16.99 -23.48 1.29
N THR A 531 -17.50 -24.49 1.98
CA THR A 531 -16.87 -25.09 3.18
C THR A 531 -15.42 -25.52 2.96
N ARG A 532 -15.08 -25.99 1.75
CA ARG A 532 -13.71 -26.39 1.41
C ARG A 532 -12.74 -25.21 1.43
N LYS A 533 -13.11 -24.05 0.86
CA LYS A 533 -12.24 -22.86 0.89
C LYS A 533 -12.05 -22.33 2.30
N ARG A 534 -13.09 -22.40 3.15
CA ARG A 534 -12.96 -22.08 4.58
C ARG A 534 -11.94 -22.99 5.25
N ALA A 535 -12.02 -24.30 5.04
CA ALA A 535 -11.07 -25.26 5.60
C ALA A 535 -9.62 -24.99 5.13
N ASP A 536 -9.43 -24.65 3.85
CA ASP A 536 -8.11 -24.31 3.29
C ASP A 536 -7.56 -23.02 3.90
N ILE A 537 -8.39 -21.98 4.09
CA ILE A 537 -8.00 -20.73 4.77
C ILE A 537 -7.63 -21.01 6.24
N VAL A 538 -8.44 -21.78 6.96
CA VAL A 538 -8.15 -22.16 8.35
C VAL A 538 -6.86 -22.95 8.42
N LYS A 539 -6.65 -23.92 7.53
CA LYS A 539 -5.40 -24.69 7.46
C LYS A 539 -4.20 -23.77 7.23
N LEU A 540 -4.25 -22.88 6.23
CA LEU A 540 -3.15 -21.97 5.94
C LEU A 540 -2.91 -20.97 7.07
N GLY A 541 -3.95 -20.42 7.69
CA GLY A 541 -3.82 -19.46 8.80
C GLY A 541 -3.34 -20.10 10.10
N THR A 542 -3.92 -21.25 10.40
CA THR A 542 -3.37 -22.42 11.07
C THR A 542 -1.85 -22.56 11.07
N GLU A 543 -1.43 -23.17 9.98
CA GLU A 543 -0.08 -23.53 9.65
C GLU A 543 0.76 -22.25 9.73
N TYR A 544 0.55 -21.28 8.85
CA TYR A 544 1.42 -20.11 8.70
C TYR A 544 1.30 -19.03 9.77
N SER A 545 0.57 -19.30 10.85
CA SER A 545 0.32 -18.34 11.93
C SER A 545 -0.15 -17.00 11.38
N LEU A 546 -1.29 -16.99 10.69
CA LEU A 546 -1.85 -15.78 10.08
C LEU A 546 -3.23 -15.48 10.63
N ALA A 547 -3.48 -14.23 10.98
CA ALA A 547 -4.83 -13.74 11.17
C ALA A 547 -5.52 -13.55 9.80
N SER A 548 -6.76 -14.02 9.69
CA SER A 548 -7.55 -13.98 8.45
C SER A 548 -9.05 -13.87 8.78
N MET A 549 -9.89 -13.87 7.75
CA MET A 549 -11.35 -13.94 7.92
C MET A 549 -11.81 -15.09 8.85
N PHE A 550 -11.08 -16.21 8.88
CA PHE A 550 -11.45 -17.42 9.65
C PHE A 550 -10.42 -17.83 10.71
N THR A 551 -9.36 -17.06 10.93
CA THR A 551 -8.34 -17.35 11.95
C THR A 551 -8.00 -16.12 12.77
N SER A 552 -7.83 -16.31 14.07
CA SER A 552 -7.53 -15.27 15.06
C SER A 552 -6.41 -15.73 15.98
N PHE A 553 -5.64 -14.78 16.53
CA PHE A 553 -4.68 -15.11 17.58
C PHE A 553 -5.36 -15.07 18.93
N VAL A 554 -5.18 -16.10 19.76
CA VAL A 554 -5.56 -16.08 21.18
C VAL A 554 -4.34 -16.40 22.04
N GLY A 555 -4.11 -15.60 23.08
CA GLY A 555 -3.08 -15.83 24.08
C GLY A 555 -3.68 -15.83 25.47
N ILE A 556 -3.35 -16.82 26.29
CA ILE A 556 -3.89 -16.99 27.66
C ILE A 556 -2.72 -17.20 28.62
N ASP A 557 -2.73 -16.48 29.75
CA ASP A 557 -1.77 -16.71 30.83
C ASP A 557 -2.09 -18.04 31.54
N GLU A 558 -1.37 -19.10 31.19
CA GLU A 558 -1.56 -20.43 31.79
C GLU A 558 -1.11 -20.51 33.28
N GLY A 559 -0.52 -19.44 33.82
CA GLY A 559 -0.03 -19.40 35.20
C GLY A 559 1.15 -20.35 35.46
N ARG A 560 1.94 -20.07 36.51
CA ARG A 560 3.10 -20.92 36.90
C ARG A 560 2.72 -22.35 37.34
N ALA A 561 1.43 -22.68 37.51
CA ALA A 561 0.97 -23.92 38.11
C ALA A 561 1.08 -25.16 37.18
N ALA A 562 1.09 -24.99 35.85
CA ALA A 562 1.16 -26.12 34.91
C ALA A 562 2.60 -26.66 34.67
N SER A 563 3.64 -25.85 34.94
CA SER A 563 5.04 -26.17 34.60
C SER A 563 5.75 -27.18 35.52
N ARG A 564 5.09 -27.69 36.57
CA ARG A 564 5.65 -28.68 37.51
C ARG A 564 5.37 -30.15 37.14
N GLY A 565 4.54 -30.42 36.14
CA GLY A 565 4.15 -31.79 35.75
C GLY A 565 5.12 -32.52 34.80
N GLU A 566 5.86 -31.80 33.95
CA GLU A 566 6.58 -32.44 32.82
C GLU A 566 8.12 -32.40 32.90
N LYS A 567 8.70 -31.74 33.90
CA LYS A 567 10.18 -31.65 34.06
C LYS A 567 10.84 -32.80 34.84
N ARG A 568 10.19 -33.98 34.93
CA ARG A 568 10.76 -35.14 35.67
C ARG A 568 11.20 -36.32 34.81
N GLY A 569 11.33 -36.13 33.50
CA GLY A 569 11.74 -37.21 32.60
C GLY A 569 12.52 -36.76 31.38
N ARG A 570 13.67 -36.08 31.56
CA ARG A 570 14.70 -35.92 30.50
C ARG A 570 16.01 -35.32 31.03
N GLU A 571 16.62 -35.97 32.01
CA GLU A 571 18.05 -35.79 32.29
C GLU A 571 18.72 -37.17 32.30
N ALA A 572 19.30 -37.55 31.16
CA ALA A 572 20.36 -38.55 31.11
C ALA A 572 21.17 -38.43 29.81
N LYS A 573 22.45 -38.09 30.00
CA LYS A 573 23.62 -38.36 29.14
C LYS A 573 23.81 -37.52 27.87
N ARG A 574 24.66 -36.51 27.97
CA ARG A 574 25.64 -36.16 26.94
C ARG A 574 27.04 -36.28 27.54
N GLN A 575 27.85 -37.13 26.92
CA GLN A 575 29.28 -37.29 27.17
C GLN A 575 30.03 -36.46 26.12
N ASP A 576 31.08 -35.80 26.58
CA ASP A 576 32.01 -34.98 25.80
C ASP A 576 32.74 -35.79 24.72
N GLN A 577 32.93 -35.17 23.55
CA GLN A 577 34.06 -35.43 22.65
C GLN A 577 34.19 -34.32 21.60
N GLU A 578 35.26 -33.52 21.71
CA GLU A 578 35.83 -32.73 20.61
C GLU A 578 36.44 -33.66 19.55
N PRO A 579 36.48 -33.21 18.28
CA PRO A 579 37.81 -33.20 17.64
C PRO A 579 38.09 -32.02 16.70
N ASN A 580 39.25 -31.41 16.94
CA ASN A 580 40.41 -31.20 16.07
C ASN A 580 40.26 -30.67 14.62
N LYS A 581 41.01 -29.59 14.34
CA LYS A 581 41.24 -28.96 13.03
C LYS A 581 42.43 -29.59 12.31
N THR A 582 42.34 -29.76 10.97
CA THR A 582 43.46 -29.50 10.03
C THR A 582 43.01 -29.43 8.56
N ASN A 583 43.45 -28.35 7.88
CA ASN A 583 43.75 -28.07 6.45
C ASN A 583 42.80 -28.55 5.33
N GLN A 584 42.12 -27.63 4.63
CA GLN A 584 42.56 -26.80 3.47
C GLN A 584 42.69 -27.59 2.15
N ASP A 585 41.77 -27.33 1.23
CA ASP A 585 42.13 -26.83 -0.11
C ASP A 585 40.98 -26.09 -0.82
N LYS A 586 41.39 -25.15 -1.69
CA LYS A 586 40.65 -23.98 -2.19
C LYS A 586 39.86 -24.25 -3.48
N ALA A 587 38.68 -23.64 -3.60
CA ALA A 587 38.13 -23.16 -4.87
C ALA A 587 37.40 -21.82 -4.62
N TYR A 588 37.79 -20.79 -5.36
CA TYR A 588 37.33 -19.41 -5.20
C TYR A 588 35.94 -19.20 -5.84
N GLY A 589 34.99 -18.62 -5.10
CA GLY A 589 33.72 -18.12 -5.63
C GLY A 589 32.81 -17.53 -4.54
N TRP A 590 32.56 -16.21 -4.59
CA TRP A 590 31.46 -15.40 -4.02
C TRP A 590 30.82 -15.67 -2.63
N ASP A 591 31.28 -16.61 -1.80
CA ASP A 591 30.64 -16.97 -0.51
C ASP A 591 31.03 -16.06 0.70
N GLY A 592 31.84 -15.02 0.49
CA GLY A 592 32.42 -14.23 1.61
C GLY A 592 31.61 -13.05 2.15
N TYR A 593 30.54 -12.61 1.47
CA TYR A 593 29.91 -11.32 1.79
C TYR A 593 28.81 -11.42 2.88
N LEU A 594 28.18 -12.59 3.05
CA LEU A 594 27.10 -12.79 4.03
C LEU A 594 27.56 -13.43 5.34
N GLN A 595 28.69 -14.16 5.36
CA GLN A 595 29.17 -14.81 6.57
C GLN A 595 29.89 -13.82 7.52
N THR A 596 30.61 -12.84 6.96
CA THR A 596 31.26 -11.77 7.75
C THR A 596 30.27 -10.76 8.36
N ALA A 597 29.04 -10.67 7.82
CA ALA A 597 27.96 -9.85 8.37
C ALA A 597 27.25 -10.51 9.58
N LEU A 598 27.52 -11.80 9.84
CA LEU A 598 26.92 -12.55 10.95
C LEU A 598 27.82 -12.64 12.19
N ASP A 599 29.15 -12.57 12.03
CA ASP A 599 30.10 -12.70 13.15
C ASP A 599 30.40 -11.36 13.87
N GLY A 600 30.07 -10.21 13.26
CA GLY A 600 30.32 -8.87 13.84
C GLY A 600 29.28 -8.38 14.85
N ILE A 601 28.27 -9.19 15.21
CA ILE A 601 27.14 -8.78 16.08
C ILE A 601 27.41 -9.11 17.57
N SER A 602 28.57 -9.68 17.93
CA SER A 602 28.75 -10.24 19.27
C SER A 602 29.19 -9.28 20.39
N ASN A 603 29.70 -8.06 20.16
CA ASN A 603 30.38 -7.31 21.25
C ASN A 603 30.14 -5.78 21.30
N ALA A 604 28.91 -5.30 21.11
CA ALA A 604 28.57 -3.90 21.39
C ALA A 604 27.12 -3.71 21.84
N PHE A 605 26.73 -4.42 22.90
CA PHE A 605 25.46 -4.18 23.61
C PHE A 605 25.76 -3.76 25.04
N THR A 606 25.66 -2.46 25.32
CA THR A 606 25.31 -1.85 26.62
C THR A 606 25.53 -0.33 26.54
N GLY A 607 24.48 0.47 26.72
CA GLY A 607 24.61 1.92 26.99
C GLY A 607 23.64 2.83 26.25
N ILE A 608 22.39 2.91 26.72
CA ILE A 608 21.52 4.09 26.51
C ILE A 608 21.63 4.92 27.80
N PRO A 609 22.14 6.18 27.78
CA PRO A 609 22.04 7.07 28.92
C PRO A 609 20.69 7.84 28.93
N PRO A 610 20.23 8.34 30.10
CA PRO A 610 18.90 8.90 30.26
C PRO A 610 18.73 10.33 29.72
N VAL A 611 17.48 10.61 29.36
CA VAL A 611 16.91 11.84 28.77
C VAL A 611 17.18 13.08 29.62
N GLY A 612 17.49 14.21 28.96
CA GLY A 612 17.60 15.52 29.60
C GLY A 612 17.37 16.71 28.65
N SER A 613 16.35 17.51 29.00
CA SER A 613 16.02 18.88 28.57
C SER A 613 15.29 19.12 27.24
N SER A 614 14.13 19.79 27.39
CA SER A 614 13.14 20.14 26.37
C SER A 614 13.67 21.06 25.27
N PRO A 615 13.40 20.80 23.97
CA PRO A 615 13.55 21.78 22.92
C PRO A 615 12.23 22.49 22.60
N ARG A 616 12.37 23.78 22.32
CA ARG A 616 11.33 24.74 21.99
C ARG A 616 10.60 24.42 20.68
N LEU A 617 9.32 24.80 20.64
CA LEU A 617 8.44 24.84 19.47
C LEU A 617 9.16 25.35 18.21
N VAL A 618 9.35 24.45 17.24
CA VAL A 618 9.74 24.79 15.88
C VAL A 618 8.50 24.68 15.01
N LYS A 619 8.19 25.75 14.27
CA LYS A 619 7.07 25.80 13.33
C LYS A 619 7.22 24.69 12.28
N VAL A 620 6.20 23.84 12.22
CA VAL A 620 6.00 22.76 11.24
C VAL A 620 5.97 23.36 9.83
N PRO A 621 6.84 22.92 8.91
CA PRO A 621 6.66 23.19 7.48
C PRO A 621 5.53 22.31 6.94
N THR A 622 4.67 22.93 6.14
CA THR A 622 3.55 22.32 5.40
C THR A 622 4.01 21.07 4.61
N PRO A 623 3.20 19.99 4.55
CA PRO A 623 3.54 18.75 3.83
C PRO A 623 3.80 18.96 2.34
N ALA A 624 4.46 17.97 1.73
CA ALA A 624 4.90 17.95 0.33
C ALA A 624 3.84 18.50 -0.64
N SER A 625 4.31 19.35 -1.57
CA SER A 625 3.45 20.17 -2.42
C SER A 625 2.52 19.31 -3.28
N PRO A 626 1.19 19.53 -3.26
CA PRO A 626 0.32 19.06 -4.32
C PRO A 626 0.87 19.55 -5.67
N ILE A 627 0.56 18.87 -6.78
CA ILE A 627 0.85 19.37 -8.14
C ILE A 627 0.55 20.87 -8.13
N GLN A 628 1.57 21.69 -8.42
CA GLN A 628 1.44 23.14 -8.29
C GLN A 628 0.17 23.57 -9.01
N ASN A 629 -0.67 24.39 -8.37
CA ASN A 629 -1.99 24.78 -8.90
C ASN A 629 -1.90 25.30 -10.34
N ASP A 630 -0.78 25.96 -10.68
CA ASP A 630 -0.48 26.45 -12.01
C ASP A 630 -0.31 25.35 -13.08
N VAL A 631 0.18 24.16 -12.73
CA VAL A 631 0.26 23.02 -13.65
C VAL A 631 -1.15 22.50 -13.97
N ILE A 632 -2.01 22.35 -12.97
CA ILE A 632 -3.40 21.91 -13.19
C ILE A 632 -4.17 22.95 -14.00
N ARG A 633 -3.97 24.24 -13.70
CA ARG A 633 -4.51 25.35 -14.50
C ARG A 633 -4.00 25.30 -15.94
N LEU A 634 -2.73 25.00 -16.16
CA LEU A 634 -2.19 24.87 -17.51
C LEU A 634 -2.81 23.67 -18.23
N VAL A 635 -2.86 22.48 -17.62
CA VAL A 635 -3.49 21.28 -18.20
C VAL A 635 -4.95 21.54 -18.62
N ARG A 636 -5.69 22.38 -17.87
CA ARG A 636 -7.06 22.77 -18.23
C ARG A 636 -7.15 23.51 -19.57
N LEU A 637 -6.12 24.28 -19.93
CA LEU A 637 -6.06 25.05 -21.18
C LEU A 637 -5.72 24.20 -22.41
N GLN A 638 -5.28 22.95 -22.22
CA GLN A 638 -4.94 22.07 -23.33
C GLN A 638 -6.20 21.73 -24.15
N SER A 639 -6.10 21.90 -25.47
CA SER A 639 -7.11 21.44 -26.43
C SER A 639 -7.06 19.92 -26.60
N PHE A 640 -8.10 19.33 -27.18
CA PHE A 640 -8.21 17.89 -27.39
C PHE A 640 -7.03 17.31 -28.19
N ASP A 641 -6.60 18.04 -29.22
CA ASP A 641 -5.44 17.70 -30.05
C ASP A 641 -4.10 17.86 -29.32
N GLY A 642 -4.09 18.34 -28.07
CA GLY A 642 -2.89 18.60 -27.30
C GLY A 642 -2.34 20.03 -27.43
N SER A 643 -2.90 20.85 -28.34
CA SER A 643 -2.45 22.22 -28.56
C SER A 643 -2.90 23.20 -27.47
N PHE A 644 -2.23 24.33 -27.39
CA PHE A 644 -2.57 25.45 -26.53
C PHE A 644 -2.86 26.68 -27.37
N ALA A 645 -3.88 27.45 -26.98
CA ALA A 645 -4.20 28.72 -27.63
C ALA A 645 -3.65 29.89 -26.80
N PRO A 646 -3.16 30.97 -27.44
CA PRO A 646 -2.84 32.21 -26.74
C PRO A 646 -4.08 32.73 -26.00
N SER A 647 -3.98 32.86 -24.68
CA SER A 647 -5.06 33.40 -23.85
C SER A 647 -4.51 34.22 -22.69
N SER A 648 -5.33 35.10 -22.14
CA SER A 648 -4.98 35.86 -20.93
C SER A 648 -4.67 34.94 -19.75
N GLU A 649 -5.35 33.79 -19.66
CA GLU A 649 -5.13 32.79 -18.63
C GLU A 649 -3.79 32.05 -18.83
N LEU A 650 -3.44 31.70 -20.08
CA LEU A 650 -2.13 31.14 -20.39
C LEU A 650 -1.02 32.13 -20.03
N GLY A 651 -1.22 33.42 -20.34
CA GLY A 651 -0.30 34.50 -19.99
C GLY A 651 -0.20 34.72 -18.48
N ALA A 652 -1.29 34.53 -17.72
CA ALA A 652 -1.26 34.61 -16.26
C ALA A 652 -0.45 33.48 -15.62
N ILE A 653 -0.31 32.33 -16.29
CA ILE A 653 0.46 31.18 -15.82
C ILE A 653 1.93 31.30 -16.24
N LEU A 654 2.18 31.61 -17.51
CA LEU A 654 3.52 31.59 -18.11
C LEU A 654 4.24 32.95 -18.09
N GLY A 655 3.51 34.03 -17.81
CA GLY A 655 3.96 35.41 -17.94
C GLY A 655 3.47 36.05 -19.25
N PRO A 656 2.75 37.19 -19.22
CA PRO A 656 2.14 37.78 -20.42
C PRO A 656 3.18 38.26 -21.45
N SER A 657 4.39 38.60 -21.00
CA SER A 657 5.52 38.95 -21.86
C SER A 657 6.09 37.77 -22.66
N VAL A 658 5.83 36.54 -22.22
CA VAL A 658 6.36 35.31 -22.84
C VAL A 658 5.50 34.87 -24.02
N LEU A 659 4.23 35.28 -24.07
CA LEU A 659 3.31 34.99 -25.18
C LEU A 659 3.66 35.75 -26.48
N GLN A 660 4.50 36.77 -26.41
CA GLN A 660 5.02 37.43 -27.60
C GLN A 660 6.13 36.57 -28.20
N GLU A 661 5.94 36.16 -29.45
CA GLU A 661 6.87 35.29 -30.16
C GLU A 661 8.24 35.97 -30.34
N PRO A 662 9.38 35.31 -30.02
CA PRO A 662 10.69 35.80 -30.40
C PRO A 662 10.83 35.71 -31.92
N SER A 663 11.27 36.80 -32.55
CA SER A 663 11.39 36.96 -34.00
C SER A 663 12.04 35.72 -34.66
N GLY A 664 11.28 34.87 -35.37
CA GLY A 664 11.89 33.72 -36.04
C GLY A 664 11.02 32.53 -36.47
N LEU A 665 9.74 32.37 -36.07
CA LEU A 665 8.86 31.44 -36.79
C LEU A 665 8.36 32.10 -38.07
N LYS A 666 8.22 31.29 -39.13
CA LYS A 666 7.54 31.75 -40.33
C LYS A 666 6.06 31.92 -39.99
N GLN A 667 5.48 33.03 -40.41
CA GLN A 667 4.05 33.30 -40.26
C GLN A 667 3.17 32.19 -40.89
N GLU A 668 3.70 31.45 -41.86
CA GLU A 668 3.06 30.28 -42.48
C GLU A 668 2.94 29.07 -41.53
N ASP A 669 3.88 28.90 -40.59
CA ASP A 669 3.95 27.75 -39.69
C ASP A 669 3.10 27.97 -38.40
N ASP A 670 2.85 29.23 -38.00
CA ASP A 670 2.12 29.59 -36.77
C ASP A 670 1.15 30.78 -36.93
N GLN A 671 0.21 30.67 -37.88
CA GLN A 671 -0.74 31.75 -38.20
C GLN A 671 -1.63 32.17 -37.01
N ASP A 672 -1.91 31.26 -36.08
CA ASP A 672 -2.82 31.44 -34.94
C ASP A 672 -2.09 31.51 -33.58
N GLY A 673 -0.75 31.53 -33.58
CA GLY A 673 0.08 31.57 -32.36
C GLY A 673 -0.01 30.30 -31.50
N ARG A 674 -0.70 29.25 -31.97
CA ARG A 674 -0.92 28.01 -31.21
C ARG A 674 0.35 27.18 -31.13
N LEU A 675 1.20 27.19 -32.15
CA LEU A 675 2.44 26.43 -32.15
C LEU A 675 3.40 26.97 -31.08
N TRP A 676 3.54 28.30 -31.00
CA TRP A 676 4.33 28.96 -29.96
C TRP A 676 3.75 28.76 -28.56
N ALA A 677 2.45 28.98 -28.37
CA ALA A 677 1.77 28.74 -27.10
C ALA A 677 1.93 27.29 -26.62
N THR A 678 1.85 26.32 -27.54
CA THR A 678 2.04 24.89 -27.25
C THR A 678 3.49 24.58 -26.84
N ALA A 679 4.47 25.18 -27.51
CA ALA A 679 5.88 25.00 -27.16
C ALA A 679 6.21 25.58 -25.77
N LEU A 680 5.65 26.75 -25.43
CA LEU A 680 5.78 27.35 -24.10
C LEU A 680 5.14 26.49 -23.02
N ALA A 681 3.93 25.98 -23.25
CA ALA A 681 3.25 25.09 -22.32
C ALA A 681 4.06 23.79 -22.09
N LEU A 682 4.60 23.19 -23.15
CA LEU A 682 5.44 22.00 -23.04
C LEU A 682 6.72 22.29 -22.26
N ALA A 683 7.41 23.39 -22.54
CA ALA A 683 8.61 23.80 -21.81
C ALA A 683 8.32 24.05 -20.32
N PHE A 684 7.17 24.62 -20.01
CA PHE A 684 6.72 24.80 -18.63
C PHE A 684 6.45 23.46 -17.94
N PHE A 685 5.77 22.51 -18.60
CA PHE A 685 5.56 21.17 -18.05
C PHE A 685 6.88 20.46 -17.79
N GLU A 686 7.79 20.42 -18.75
CA GLU A 686 9.11 19.77 -18.61
C GLU A 686 9.89 20.31 -17.40
N LYS A 687 9.74 21.61 -17.11
CA LYS A 687 10.39 22.24 -15.97
C LYS A 687 9.68 21.99 -14.65
N LYS A 688 8.35 22.17 -14.60
CA LYS A 688 7.57 22.10 -13.35
C LYS A 688 7.26 20.67 -12.92
N LEU A 689 7.26 19.74 -13.86
CA LEU A 689 7.00 18.32 -13.67
C LEU A 689 8.25 17.46 -13.91
N GLU A 690 9.45 18.01 -13.69
CA GLU A 690 10.72 17.27 -13.85
C GLU A 690 10.74 15.94 -13.06
N LYS A 691 10.06 15.91 -11.90
CA LYS A 691 9.91 14.71 -11.06
C LYS A 691 8.75 13.78 -11.45
N ASN A 692 7.96 14.13 -12.46
CA ASN A 692 6.79 13.37 -12.92
C ASN A 692 6.91 13.10 -14.43
N ALA A 693 7.98 12.42 -14.84
CA ALA A 693 8.32 12.23 -16.26
C ALA A 693 7.17 11.57 -17.05
N ASP A 694 6.49 10.57 -16.48
CA ASP A 694 5.40 9.86 -17.16
C ASP A 694 4.20 10.76 -17.49
N LEU A 695 3.89 11.69 -16.58
CA LEU A 695 2.84 12.67 -16.80
C LEU A 695 3.18 13.63 -17.95
N VAL A 696 4.45 14.05 -18.02
CA VAL A 696 4.95 14.90 -19.10
C VAL A 696 4.94 14.15 -20.42
N GLU A 697 5.33 12.88 -20.45
CA GLU A 697 5.29 12.07 -21.67
C GLU A 697 3.85 11.91 -22.19
N GLY A 698 2.87 11.62 -21.32
CA GLY A 698 1.47 11.51 -21.72
C GLY A 698 0.91 12.81 -22.31
N LEU A 699 1.27 13.96 -21.75
CA LEU A 699 0.89 15.27 -22.30
C LEU A 699 1.64 15.58 -23.61
N ARG A 700 2.91 15.19 -23.69
CA ARG A 700 3.77 15.39 -24.88
C ARG A 700 3.30 14.55 -26.06
N GLU A 701 2.80 13.34 -25.82
CA GLU A 701 2.36 12.45 -26.89
C GLU A 701 1.23 13.09 -27.71
N LYS A 702 0.26 13.75 -27.06
CA LYS A 702 -0.78 14.52 -27.75
C LYS A 702 -0.23 15.72 -28.52
N VAL A 703 0.68 16.47 -27.90
CA VAL A 703 1.36 17.59 -28.58
C VAL A 703 2.06 17.10 -29.85
N LYS A 704 2.69 15.93 -29.80
CA LYS A 704 3.35 15.33 -30.96
C LYS A 704 2.34 14.98 -32.06
N GLU A 705 1.19 14.41 -31.72
CA GLU A 705 0.10 14.15 -32.69
C GLU A 705 -0.36 15.44 -33.38
N TYR A 706 -0.57 16.53 -32.64
CA TYR A 706 -0.91 17.84 -33.21
C TYR A 706 0.15 18.38 -34.18
N VAL A 707 1.42 18.34 -33.78
CA VAL A 707 2.56 18.81 -34.59
C VAL A 707 2.66 18.00 -35.89
N GLU A 708 2.49 16.67 -35.80
CA GLU A 708 2.49 15.77 -36.96
C GLU A 708 1.28 16.04 -37.89
N GLN A 709 0.08 16.27 -37.33
CA GLN A 709 -1.11 16.63 -38.11
C GLN A 709 -0.98 17.97 -38.84
N ARG A 710 -0.26 18.94 -38.28
CA ARG A 710 0.07 20.21 -38.96
C ARG A 710 1.18 20.08 -40.01
N GLY A 711 1.80 18.91 -40.16
CA GLY A 711 2.90 18.71 -41.11
C GLY A 711 4.20 19.43 -40.72
N ILE A 712 4.35 19.83 -39.45
CA ILE A 712 5.56 20.50 -38.96
C ILE A 712 6.69 19.48 -38.82
N SER A 713 7.83 19.75 -39.44
CA SER A 713 8.97 18.85 -39.35
C SER A 713 9.54 18.78 -37.92
N ARG A 714 10.06 17.60 -37.54
CA ARG A 714 10.67 17.38 -36.20
C ARG A 714 11.79 18.38 -35.88
N GLY A 715 12.57 18.79 -36.88
CA GLY A 715 13.65 19.76 -36.71
C GLY A 715 13.15 21.16 -36.36
N VAL A 716 12.08 21.61 -37.05
CA VAL A 716 11.43 22.90 -36.77
C VAL A 716 10.83 22.88 -35.37
N TRP A 717 10.04 21.84 -35.03
CA TRP A 717 9.44 21.70 -33.70
C TRP A 717 10.47 21.72 -32.58
N LYS A 718 11.58 20.96 -32.72
CA LYS A 718 12.66 20.94 -31.72
C LYS A 718 13.25 22.33 -31.50
N GLY A 719 13.50 23.07 -32.57
CA GLY A 719 14.03 24.44 -32.48
C GLY A 719 13.06 25.41 -31.80
N VAL A 720 11.74 25.26 -31.98
CA VAL A 720 10.72 26.08 -31.32
C VAL A 720 10.69 25.78 -29.81
N VAL A 721 10.71 24.50 -29.42
CA VAL A 721 10.72 24.08 -28.01
C VAL A 721 11.99 24.54 -27.29
N GLU A 722 13.16 24.45 -27.92
CA GLU A 722 14.41 24.95 -27.33
C GLU A 722 14.38 26.46 -27.05
N ARG A 723 13.79 27.24 -27.95
CA ARG A 723 13.58 28.68 -27.72
C ARG A 723 12.62 28.94 -26.56
N ALA A 724 11.52 28.19 -26.48
CA ALA A 724 10.55 28.28 -25.39
C ALA A 724 11.19 27.96 -24.02
N ARG A 725 12.04 26.91 -23.95
CA ARG A 725 12.78 26.55 -22.72
C ARG A 725 13.66 27.68 -22.20
N GLY A 726 14.25 28.49 -23.08
CA GLY A 726 15.05 29.64 -22.70
C GLY A 726 14.27 30.78 -22.01
N LEU A 727 12.94 30.80 -22.15
CA LEU A 727 12.07 31.86 -21.62
C LEU A 727 11.32 31.45 -20.35
N CYS A 728 11.07 30.15 -20.16
CA CYS A 728 10.45 29.63 -18.95
C CYS A 728 11.47 29.58 -17.78
N VAL A 729 11.65 30.71 -17.07
CA VAL A 729 12.50 30.83 -15.85
C VAL A 729 11.76 30.45 -14.57
#